data_AF-S9SJI5-F1
#
_entry.id   AF-S9SJI5-F1
#
_cell.length_a   1.000
_cell.length_b   1.000
_cell.length_c   1.000
_cell.angle_alpha   90.00
_cell.angle_beta   90.00
_cell.angle_gamma   90.00
#
_symmetry.space_group_name_H-M   'P 1'
#
loop_
_entity.id
_entity.type
_entity.pdbx_description
1 polymer ?
#
loop_
_entity_poly.entity_id
_entity_poly.type
_entity_poly.pdbx_seq_one_letter_code
_entity_poly.pdbx_strand_id
1 'polypeptide(L)'
;GLLIGQTVACNGGDKDKLFTYTVKFDGADPSKEYTYTYTKIEGTSETGTIQSGGAISLKHGETAIFDASQILKGVTYSVTQTDYTSDGYTTDPKTFVYTGTIEEKKIAEARFVNTRYLSSMLTLTANPAIVPGDGKTPSEITATLIDHEGKPVADREIVFTLPDNTEVKATTNAEGKAVISYTPRQLTGATPEVHTIGAKSTSTVDGVAIATPVTVTAMPAAITGVLRDNTTGKVIPNATVTVKNDDTNEEHTITTDENGVYFLPVPPGGSYTISYTQQYSINGTPSPVTFTQKAEIDSGVTGGLPVPAEITAVGIVLLKQPDGKPSLLNSAFAGKMLIYLRDANGDYILDQNGSPKAFDLQSNGTFHVDGLSTGDYKMEVRYEFEPGKELTLIRDKKLGVAKNGELNISQELVDPYGRITDATTGAVIEGAEVKLYYADTPRNRANGIVPGTEVMLPAIPGFAPNDNASPNQNSDATGAYAYMVFPDTDYYLVVSKAGYVTHKSETISVGSDIVRYDVQLTPISTDNGNNGSGNSNNGSGNGNNGSGNSNNGSGNGKTGSGNGNNGSGNSNNGSGNSNNGSGNSNNGSGNGNNGSGNGNNGSGNSNNGTSNSNNGTSNSNNGTSNSNNGTSNSNNGTSNSNNGTSNSNNGTSNSNNGTSNSNNGTSNSNNELDDVPQTGDNSTSPIFYMALALISLIVIGFCLPKRKKEKYIQ
;
A
#
# COMPACT_ATOMS: atom_id res chain seq x y z
N GLY A 1 40.49 79.34 23.31
CA GLY A 1 41.08 78.10 23.88
C GLY A 1 40.79 76.92 22.98
N LEU A 2 41.39 75.77 23.24
CA LEU A 2 41.14 74.53 22.50
C LEU A 2 40.68 73.44 23.47
N LEU A 3 39.61 72.73 23.13
CA LEU A 3 39.13 71.55 23.83
C LEU A 3 39.25 70.35 22.90
N ILE A 4 39.84 69.28 23.41
CA ILE A 4 39.92 68.00 22.72
C ILE A 4 39.10 67.01 23.54
N GLY A 5 38.18 66.28 22.89
CA GLY A 5 37.33 65.30 23.57
C GLY A 5 37.40 63.95 22.88
N GLN A 6 37.31 62.88 23.67
CA GLN A 6 37.36 61.51 23.17
C GLN A 6 36.12 60.73 23.59
N THR A 7 35.39 60.19 22.61
CA THR A 7 34.30 59.25 22.83
C THR A 7 34.66 57.90 22.23
N VAL A 8 34.60 56.83 23.01
CA VAL A 8 34.61 55.45 22.52
C VAL A 8 33.17 54.92 22.37
N ALA A 9 32.82 54.36 21.22
CA ALA A 9 31.46 53.90 20.91
C ALA A 9 31.41 52.43 20.43
N CYS A 10 30.19 51.87 20.48
CA CYS A 10 29.82 50.47 20.12
C CYS A 10 30.39 49.37 21.03
N ASN A 11 29.93 48.14 20.82
CA ASN A 11 30.15 47.00 21.72
C ASN A 11 31.60 46.51 21.81
N GLY A 12 32.45 46.82 20.83
CA GLY A 12 33.87 46.49 20.82
C GLY A 12 34.78 47.60 21.32
N GLY A 13 34.20 48.74 21.70
CA GLY A 13 34.95 49.88 22.18
C GLY A 13 35.50 49.67 23.59
N ASP A 14 36.80 49.42 23.68
CA ASP A 14 37.55 49.48 24.94
C ASP A 14 37.57 50.93 25.47
N LYS A 15 36.82 51.19 26.55
CA LYS A 15 36.70 52.50 27.19
C LYS A 15 37.96 52.93 27.95
N ASP A 16 38.81 51.96 28.30
CA ASP A 16 40.08 52.19 28.99
C ASP A 16 41.24 52.41 28.03
N LYS A 17 41.05 52.17 26.73
CA LYS A 17 42.07 52.43 25.71
C LYS A 17 42.40 53.92 25.64
N LEU A 18 43.70 54.21 25.72
CA LEU A 18 44.24 55.54 25.51
C LEU A 18 44.34 55.84 24.00
N PHE A 19 43.69 56.91 23.58
CA PHE A 19 43.81 57.45 22.23
C PHE A 19 44.72 58.66 22.25
N THR A 20 45.74 58.64 21.41
CA THR A 20 46.79 59.67 21.35
C THR A 20 46.47 60.71 20.26
N TYR A 21 46.64 61.99 20.63
CA TYR A 21 46.41 63.16 19.79
C TYR A 21 47.65 64.04 19.78
N THR A 22 48.21 64.26 18.60
CA THR A 22 49.27 65.24 18.35
C THR A 22 48.64 66.60 18.14
N VAL A 23 49.00 67.58 18.96
CA VAL A 23 48.42 68.93 18.95
C VAL A 23 49.47 69.92 18.47
N LYS A 24 49.20 70.56 17.35
CA LYS A 24 50.09 71.56 16.75
C LYS A 24 49.38 72.90 16.67
N PHE A 25 50.04 73.94 17.17
CA PHE A 25 49.66 75.33 17.03
C PHE A 25 50.59 76.00 16.03
N ASP A 26 50.04 76.42 14.90
CA ASP A 26 50.71 77.06 13.78
C ASP A 26 50.44 78.58 13.82
N GLY A 27 51.49 79.38 14.01
CA GLY A 27 51.40 80.84 14.17
C GLY A 27 52.18 81.42 15.35
N ALA A 28 52.91 80.59 16.10
CA ALA A 28 53.85 81.02 17.13
C ALA A 28 55.24 81.27 16.50
N ASP A 29 56.02 82.21 17.06
CA ASP A 29 57.36 82.56 16.57
C ASP A 29 58.26 81.30 16.55
N PRO A 30 58.74 80.82 15.38
CA PRO A 30 59.51 79.58 15.30
C PRO A 30 60.86 79.66 16.03
N SER A 31 61.29 80.85 16.46
CA SER A 31 62.49 81.05 17.27
C SER A 31 62.27 80.91 18.79
N LYS A 32 61.02 80.67 19.24
CA LYS A 32 60.66 80.51 20.65
C LYS A 32 59.98 79.18 20.92
N GLU A 33 60.42 78.51 21.98
CA GLU A 33 59.69 77.34 22.50
C GLU A 33 58.49 77.81 23.32
N TYR A 34 57.29 77.42 22.87
CA TYR A 34 56.05 77.65 23.60
C TYR A 34 55.64 76.38 24.33
N THR A 35 55.40 76.50 25.63
CA THR A 35 54.82 75.44 26.45
C THR A 35 53.34 75.73 26.65
N TYR A 36 52.48 74.79 26.27
CA TYR A 36 51.04 74.86 26.40
C TYR A 36 50.58 73.94 27.51
N THR A 37 49.90 74.50 28.49
CA THR A 37 49.32 73.83 29.65
C THR A 37 47.91 73.40 29.27
N TYR A 38 47.56 72.17 29.62
CA TYR A 38 46.22 71.64 29.45
C TYR A 38 45.77 70.95 30.73
N THR A 39 44.46 70.97 30.96
CA THR A 39 43.82 70.25 32.06
C THR A 39 42.99 69.12 31.47
N LYS A 40 43.31 67.87 31.83
CA LYS A 40 42.44 66.73 31.58
C LYS A 40 41.32 66.73 32.61
N ILE A 41 40.09 66.49 32.16
CA ILE A 41 38.92 66.45 33.02
C ILE A 41 38.29 65.06 32.92
N GLU A 42 38.41 64.30 34.00
CA GLU A 42 37.73 63.02 34.25
C GLU A 42 37.50 62.82 35.76
N GLY A 43 36.49 63.48 36.34
CA GLY A 43 36.21 63.43 37.79
C GLY A 43 37.22 64.19 38.66
N THR A 44 38.53 63.92 38.54
CA THR A 44 39.65 64.69 39.13
C THR A 44 40.49 65.34 38.03
N SER A 45 40.80 66.63 38.18
CA SER A 45 41.55 67.39 37.18
C SER A 45 43.05 67.09 37.26
N GLU A 46 43.65 66.62 36.16
CA GLU A 46 45.09 66.47 36.00
C GLU A 46 45.63 67.53 35.04
N THR A 47 46.67 68.26 35.44
CA THR A 47 47.30 69.28 34.58
C THR A 47 48.60 68.76 33.97
N GLY A 48 48.77 68.93 32.67
CA GLY A 48 49.99 68.59 31.94
C GLY A 48 50.45 69.74 31.04
N THR A 49 51.64 69.59 30.46
CA THR A 49 52.23 70.58 29.54
C THR A 49 52.78 69.88 28.29
N ILE A 50 52.61 70.50 27.12
CA ILE A 50 53.20 70.05 25.85
C ILE A 50 53.85 71.22 25.11
N GLN A 51 54.82 70.93 24.23
CA GLN A 51 55.22 71.86 23.17
C GLN A 51 54.30 71.71 21.95
N SER A 52 54.30 72.69 21.03
CA SER A 52 53.59 72.57 19.75
C SER A 52 54.12 71.36 18.97
N GLY A 53 53.23 70.46 18.52
CA GLY A 53 53.58 69.16 17.93
C GLY A 53 53.76 68.04 18.96
N GLY A 54 53.59 68.32 20.25
CA GLY A 54 53.54 67.33 21.31
C GLY A 54 52.22 66.54 21.32
N ALA A 55 52.22 65.41 22.04
CA ALA A 55 51.08 64.51 22.10
C ALA A 55 50.44 64.47 23.49
N ILE A 56 49.13 64.27 23.52
CA ILE A 56 48.34 63.95 24.71
C ILE A 56 47.57 62.66 24.47
N SER A 57 47.16 61.97 25.53
CA SER A 57 46.31 60.79 25.42
C SER A 57 45.06 60.94 26.28
N LEU A 58 43.91 60.53 25.72
CA LEU A 58 42.59 60.57 26.36
C LEU A 58 41.89 59.20 26.25
N LYS A 59 41.19 58.79 27.31
CA LYS A 59 40.25 57.66 27.36
C LYS A 59 38.83 58.09 27.00
N HIS A 60 37.89 57.13 26.99
CA HIS A 60 36.48 57.41 26.77
C HIS A 60 35.93 58.42 27.80
N GLY A 61 35.29 59.49 27.31
CA GLY A 61 34.65 60.50 28.16
C GLY A 61 35.60 61.59 28.66
N GLU A 62 36.91 61.42 28.49
CA GLU A 62 37.89 62.44 28.89
C GLU A 62 37.91 63.62 27.91
N THR A 63 38.21 64.80 28.47
CA THR A 63 38.50 66.00 27.69
C THR A 63 39.79 66.65 28.15
N ALA A 64 40.56 67.21 27.22
CA ALA A 64 41.70 68.09 27.51
C ALA A 64 41.36 69.53 27.11
N ILE A 65 41.38 70.43 28.09
CA ILE A 65 41.16 71.85 27.88
C ILE A 65 42.50 72.58 27.99
N PHE A 66 42.94 73.19 26.89
CA PHE A 66 44.17 73.98 26.86
C PHE A 66 43.93 75.38 27.44
N ASP A 67 44.87 75.83 28.27
CA ASP A 67 44.85 77.15 28.90
C ASP A 67 44.80 78.24 27.82
N ALA A 68 43.67 78.94 27.79
CA ALA A 68 43.41 79.97 26.78
C ALA A 68 44.36 81.17 26.90
N SER A 69 44.97 81.42 28.07
CA SER A 69 45.94 82.50 28.27
C SER A 69 47.25 82.29 27.49
N GLN A 70 47.53 81.04 27.10
CA GLN A 70 48.78 80.65 26.42
C GLN A 70 48.63 80.53 24.90
N ILE A 71 47.41 80.68 24.37
CA ILE A 71 47.12 80.54 22.93
C ILE A 71 46.73 81.91 22.36
N LEU A 72 47.53 82.41 21.42
CA LEU A 72 47.27 83.70 20.77
C LEU A 72 46.04 83.63 19.85
N LYS A 73 45.31 84.75 19.76
CA LYS A 73 44.21 84.93 18.80
C LYS A 73 44.73 84.78 17.37
N GLY A 74 43.97 84.08 16.53
CA GLY A 74 44.29 83.91 15.10
C GLY A 74 45.29 82.80 14.80
N VAL A 75 45.81 82.12 15.83
CA VAL A 75 46.66 80.92 15.66
C VAL A 75 45.82 79.80 15.07
N THR A 76 46.34 79.16 14.03
CA THR A 76 45.76 77.94 13.48
C THR A 76 46.18 76.74 14.33
N TYR A 77 45.30 75.77 14.51
CA TYR A 77 45.62 74.53 15.18
C TYR A 77 45.34 73.33 14.27
N SER A 78 46.09 72.25 14.50
CA SER A 78 45.75 70.92 14.01
C SER A 78 45.84 69.92 15.16
N VAL A 79 44.80 69.11 15.33
CA VAL A 79 44.76 67.98 16.25
C VAL A 79 44.70 66.73 15.39
N THR A 80 45.75 65.93 15.40
CA THR A 80 45.85 64.69 14.63
C THR A 80 45.81 63.51 15.57
N GLN A 81 44.82 62.66 15.43
CA GLN A 81 44.73 61.40 16.14
C GLN A 81 45.70 60.38 15.50
N THR A 82 46.38 59.58 16.32
CA THR A 82 47.06 58.37 15.84
C THR A 82 46.05 57.42 15.17
N ASP A 83 46.45 56.74 14.10
CA ASP A 83 45.61 55.77 13.41
C ASP A 83 45.52 54.45 14.22
N TYR A 84 44.30 54.12 14.66
CA TYR A 84 43.98 52.88 15.40
C TYR A 84 43.15 51.89 14.57
N THR A 85 43.17 52.00 13.23
CA THR A 85 42.46 51.07 12.34
C THR A 85 42.97 49.64 12.45
N SER A 86 44.26 49.45 12.72
CA SER A 86 44.86 48.12 12.98
C SER A 86 44.32 47.46 14.26
N ASP A 87 43.88 48.26 15.22
CA ASP A 87 43.21 47.80 16.45
C ASP A 87 41.69 47.60 16.26
N GLY A 88 41.18 47.78 15.03
CA GLY A 88 39.77 47.60 14.68
C GLY A 88 38.89 48.82 14.94
N TYR A 89 39.46 50.01 15.18
CA TYR A 89 38.70 51.24 15.36
C TYR A 89 38.51 52.01 14.06
N THR A 90 37.32 52.58 13.90
CA THR A 90 37.05 53.69 12.97
C THR A 90 36.92 54.97 13.79
N THR A 91 37.25 56.13 13.22
CA THR A 91 37.11 57.41 13.91
C THR A 91 36.26 58.40 13.11
N ASP A 92 35.53 59.25 13.82
CA ASP A 92 34.95 60.48 13.31
C ASP A 92 35.72 61.66 13.93
N PRO A 93 36.40 62.51 13.13
CA PRO A 93 36.38 62.58 11.67
C PRO A 93 37.27 61.53 11.04
N LYS A 94 36.83 60.95 9.91
CA LYS A 94 37.57 59.92 9.15
C LYS A 94 38.96 60.34 8.67
N THR A 95 39.23 61.65 8.64
CA THR A 95 40.53 62.22 8.31
C THR A 95 41.54 62.09 9.44
N PHE A 96 41.13 61.65 10.63
CA PHE A 96 41.90 61.65 11.88
C PHE A 96 42.34 63.06 12.33
N VAL A 97 41.88 64.12 11.65
CA VAL A 97 42.41 65.46 11.83
C VAL A 97 41.27 66.47 11.99
N TYR A 98 41.34 67.27 13.05
CA TYR A 98 40.65 68.54 13.16
C TYR A 98 41.62 69.69 12.94
N THR A 99 41.23 70.64 12.11
CA THR A 99 41.95 71.92 11.93
C THR A 99 41.00 73.08 12.17
N GLY A 100 41.55 74.22 12.58
CA GLY A 100 40.78 75.44 12.77
C GLY A 100 41.65 76.61 13.16
N THR A 101 41.02 77.75 13.42
CA THR A 101 41.67 78.97 13.90
C THR A 101 41.09 79.35 15.26
N ILE A 102 41.95 79.76 16.18
CA ILE A 102 41.53 80.16 17.53
C ILE A 102 40.93 81.57 17.48
N GLU A 103 39.61 81.63 17.70
CA GLU A 103 38.86 82.88 17.76
C GLU A 103 38.84 83.47 19.17
N GLU A 104 38.71 84.79 19.24
CA GLU A 104 38.61 85.52 20.50
C GLU A 104 37.30 85.17 21.23
N LYS A 105 37.37 84.96 22.56
CA LYS A 105 36.22 84.61 23.42
C LYS A 105 35.46 83.33 23.02
N LYS A 106 36.08 82.44 22.24
CA LYS A 106 35.54 81.12 21.92
C LYS A 106 36.50 79.99 22.28
N ILE A 107 35.94 78.82 22.53
CA ILE A 107 36.68 77.56 22.66
C ILE A 107 36.48 76.80 21.36
N ALA A 108 37.57 76.52 20.65
CA ALA A 108 37.55 75.62 19.52
C ALA A 108 37.48 74.17 20.03
N GLU A 109 36.74 73.31 19.33
CA GLU A 109 36.55 71.92 19.76
C GLU A 109 37.07 70.94 18.70
N ALA A 110 37.75 69.90 19.16
CA ALA A 110 38.16 68.75 18.38
C ALA A 110 37.64 67.49 19.08
N ARG A 111 36.45 67.00 18.69
CA ARG A 111 35.80 65.86 19.33
C ARG A 111 35.91 64.62 18.45
N PHE A 112 36.65 63.63 18.92
CA PHE A 112 36.82 62.37 18.22
C PHE A 112 35.83 61.33 18.74
N VAL A 113 35.23 60.56 17.83
CA VAL A 113 34.40 59.40 18.16
C VAL A 113 35.04 58.14 17.56
N ASN A 114 35.68 57.35 18.41
CA ASN A 114 36.30 56.08 18.03
C ASN A 114 35.34 54.92 18.23
N THR A 115 34.99 54.23 17.15
CA THR A 115 34.00 53.15 17.12
C THR A 115 34.66 51.83 16.77
N ARG A 116 34.41 50.79 17.57
CA ARG A 116 34.85 49.41 17.31
C ARG A 116 33.70 48.43 17.52
N TYR A 117 33.57 47.46 16.61
CA TYR A 117 32.52 46.45 16.63
C TYR A 117 33.11 45.07 16.95
N LEU A 118 32.44 44.33 17.82
CA LEU A 118 32.63 42.90 17.98
C LEU A 118 31.44 42.19 17.33
N SER A 119 31.71 41.31 16.37
CA SER A 119 30.68 40.67 15.57
C SER A 119 29.80 39.74 16.41
N SER A 120 28.49 39.99 16.40
CA SER A 120 27.48 39.05 16.88
C SER A 120 27.19 37.97 15.84
N MET A 121 26.75 36.80 16.28
CA MET A 121 26.34 35.69 15.41
C MET A 121 24.82 35.59 15.37
N LEU A 122 24.26 35.59 14.16
CA LEU A 122 22.84 35.38 13.93
C LEU A 122 22.64 34.03 13.24
N THR A 123 21.85 33.15 13.86
CA THR A 123 21.46 31.86 13.28
C THR A 123 19.97 31.82 12.99
N LEU A 124 19.58 31.03 12.00
CA LEU A 124 18.20 30.90 11.57
C LEU A 124 17.81 29.42 11.55
N THR A 125 16.63 29.09 12.06
CA THR A 125 16.08 27.73 12.08
C THR A 125 14.62 27.76 11.65
N ALA A 126 14.18 26.72 10.96
CA ALA A 126 12.79 26.51 10.55
C ALA A 126 12.25 25.24 11.23
N ASN A 127 11.08 25.33 11.85
CA ASN A 127 10.45 24.21 12.52
C ASN A 127 8.92 24.19 12.29
N PRO A 128 8.38 23.20 11.57
CA PRO A 128 9.11 22.19 10.79
C PRO A 128 9.71 22.77 9.51
N ALA A 129 10.90 22.31 9.10
CA ALA A 129 11.54 22.73 7.84
C ALA A 129 10.82 22.21 6.58
N ILE A 130 9.91 21.24 6.74
CA ILE A 130 9.09 20.66 5.68
C ILE A 130 7.63 20.78 6.10
N VAL A 131 6.82 21.40 5.25
CA VAL A 131 5.39 21.59 5.45
C VAL A 131 4.60 21.08 4.24
N PRO A 132 3.32 20.74 4.41
CA PRO A 132 2.42 20.51 3.29
C PRO A 132 2.29 21.79 2.44
N GLY A 133 2.25 21.63 1.13
CA GLY A 133 2.01 22.74 0.20
C GLY A 133 0.55 23.19 0.14
N ASP A 134 -0.21 23.10 1.23
CA ASP A 134 -1.66 23.32 1.30
C ASP A 134 -2.08 24.80 1.36
N GLY A 135 -1.13 25.72 1.50
CA GLY A 135 -1.39 27.15 1.67
C GLY A 135 -1.89 27.56 3.06
N LYS A 136 -1.92 26.64 4.02
CA LYS A 136 -2.51 26.82 5.35
C LYS A 136 -1.54 26.50 6.48
N THR A 137 -0.67 25.50 6.29
CA THR A 137 0.22 24.99 7.34
C THR A 137 1.49 25.86 7.46
N PRO A 138 1.71 26.52 8.61
CA PRO A 138 2.89 27.36 8.82
C PRO A 138 4.13 26.57 9.25
N SER A 139 5.32 27.14 8.96
CA SER A 139 6.58 26.86 9.63
C SER A 139 6.95 28.01 10.55
N GLU A 140 7.41 27.70 11.76
CA GLU A 140 7.99 28.70 12.66
C GLU A 140 9.45 28.98 12.26
N ILE A 141 9.80 30.24 12.02
CA ILE A 141 11.17 30.67 11.72
C ILE A 141 11.72 31.39 12.94
N THR A 142 12.76 30.82 13.54
CA THR A 142 13.43 31.39 14.72
C THR A 142 14.81 31.89 14.34
N ALA A 143 15.02 33.20 14.51
CA ALA A 143 16.34 33.81 14.48
C ALA A 143 16.91 33.90 15.90
N THR A 144 18.14 33.43 16.12
CA THR A 144 18.82 33.51 17.42
C THR A 144 20.06 34.38 17.29
N LEU A 145 20.12 35.46 18.07
CA LEU A 145 21.23 36.40 18.11
C LEU A 145 22.03 36.20 19.39
N ILE A 146 23.32 35.89 19.23
CA ILE A 146 24.28 35.81 20.33
C ILE A 146 25.45 36.77 20.10
N ASP A 147 26.00 37.31 21.18
CA ASP A 147 27.17 38.20 21.13
C ASP A 147 28.48 37.40 20.92
N HIS A 148 29.59 38.13 20.89
CA HIS A 148 30.94 37.56 20.73
C HIS A 148 31.39 36.67 21.91
N GLU A 149 30.73 36.74 23.06
CA GLU A 149 30.98 35.86 24.22
C GLU A 149 30.05 34.64 24.22
N GLY A 150 29.16 34.52 23.23
CA GLY A 150 28.17 33.46 23.11
C GLY A 150 26.92 33.66 23.96
N LYS A 151 26.69 34.86 24.51
CA LYS A 151 25.50 35.17 25.33
C LYS A 151 24.35 35.70 24.46
N PRO A 152 23.08 35.43 24.82
CA PRO A 152 21.94 35.92 24.06
C PRO A 152 21.79 37.44 24.10
N VAL A 153 21.40 38.04 22.97
CA VAL A 153 21.19 39.50 22.87
C VAL A 153 19.71 39.82 22.73
N ALA A 154 19.12 40.37 23.79
CA ALA A 154 17.71 40.75 23.86
C ALA A 154 17.42 42.14 23.27
N ASP A 155 16.15 42.40 22.98
CA ASP A 155 15.61 43.69 22.54
C ASP A 155 16.27 44.25 21.27
N ARG A 156 16.64 43.37 20.32
CA ARG A 156 17.20 43.72 19.01
C ARG A 156 16.21 43.42 17.90
N GLU A 157 16.03 44.38 16.99
CA GLU A 157 15.23 44.17 15.79
C GLU A 157 15.99 43.28 14.79
N ILE A 158 15.31 42.24 14.32
CA ILE A 158 15.72 41.34 13.25
C ILE A 158 14.76 41.55 12.08
N VAL A 159 15.33 41.75 10.90
CA VAL A 159 14.61 41.86 9.63
C VAL A 159 14.74 40.54 8.88
N PHE A 160 13.63 39.84 8.72
CA PHE A 160 13.49 38.63 7.93
C PHE A 160 13.16 39.02 6.50
N THR A 161 13.83 38.42 5.52
CA THR A 161 13.53 38.59 4.09
C THR A 161 12.86 37.32 3.60
N LEU A 162 11.59 37.44 3.19
CA LEU A 162 10.79 36.34 2.66
C LEU A 162 11.13 36.07 1.18
N PRO A 163 10.68 34.94 0.58
CA PRO A 163 11.03 34.57 -0.79
C PRO A 163 10.59 35.57 -1.86
N ASP A 164 9.57 36.38 -1.60
CA ASP A 164 9.08 37.46 -2.47
C ASP A 164 9.84 38.79 -2.26
N ASN A 165 10.92 38.77 -1.47
CA ASN A 165 11.70 39.92 -1.01
C ASN A 165 10.96 40.88 -0.08
N THR A 166 9.79 40.50 0.46
CA THR A 166 9.15 41.29 1.51
C THR A 166 9.92 41.17 2.82
N GLU A 167 9.94 42.25 3.59
CA GLU A 167 10.61 42.30 4.89
C GLU A 167 9.60 42.21 6.03
N VAL A 168 9.84 41.27 6.95
CA VAL A 168 9.08 41.13 8.21
C VAL A 168 10.03 41.39 9.37
N LYS A 169 9.56 42.12 10.39
CA LYS A 169 10.39 42.51 11.53
C LYS A 169 9.92 41.80 12.79
N ALA A 170 10.87 41.33 13.60
CA ALA A 170 10.61 40.85 14.96
C ALA A 170 11.76 41.21 15.90
N THR A 171 11.46 41.33 17.19
CA THR A 171 12.43 41.72 18.21
C THR A 171 12.88 40.51 19.01
N THR A 172 14.17 40.42 19.33
CA THR A 172 14.71 39.34 20.15
C THR A 172 14.22 39.42 21.60
N ASN A 173 13.85 38.28 22.17
CA ASN A 173 13.46 38.15 23.57
C ASN A 173 14.69 37.98 24.51
N ALA A 174 14.47 37.67 25.79
CA ALA A 174 15.54 37.47 26.79
C ALA A 174 16.53 36.35 26.41
N GLU A 175 16.09 35.35 25.64
CA GLU A 175 16.93 34.27 25.11
C GLU A 175 17.55 34.61 23.75
N GLY A 176 17.49 35.87 23.31
CA GLY A 176 18.06 36.33 22.04
C GLY A 176 17.29 35.85 20.82
N LYS A 177 16.04 35.41 20.97
CA LYS A 177 15.24 34.82 19.88
C LYS A 177 14.18 35.78 19.34
N ALA A 178 14.15 35.94 18.03
CA ALA A 178 13.07 36.60 17.30
C ALA A 178 12.37 35.55 16.43
N VAL A 179 11.03 35.50 16.48
CA VAL A 179 10.23 34.43 15.84
C VAL A 179 9.20 35.03 14.90
N ILE A 180 9.08 34.46 13.71
CA ILE A 180 7.98 34.73 12.76
C ILE A 180 7.32 33.41 12.32
N SER A 181 6.08 33.50 11.86
CA SER A 181 5.39 32.39 11.20
C SER A 181 5.42 32.59 9.69
N TYR A 182 5.79 31.55 8.94
CA TYR A 182 5.80 31.56 7.48
C TYR A 182 4.95 30.44 6.91
N THR A 183 3.93 30.79 6.13
CA THR A 183 3.07 29.82 5.42
C THR A 183 3.37 29.90 3.92
N PRO A 184 3.93 28.85 3.30
CA PRO A 184 4.06 28.78 1.85
C PRO A 184 2.71 28.90 1.15
N ARG A 185 2.71 29.40 -0.08
CA ARG A 185 1.50 29.40 -0.93
C ARG A 185 1.05 27.97 -1.24
N GLN A 186 -0.23 27.81 -1.58
CA GLN A 186 -0.74 26.53 -2.04
C GLN A 186 -0.04 26.12 -3.36
N LEU A 187 0.47 24.89 -3.41
CA LEU A 187 1.05 24.33 -4.62
C LEU A 187 -0.05 24.06 -5.65
N THR A 188 0.23 24.38 -6.91
CA THR A 188 -0.66 24.06 -8.03
C THR A 188 -0.24 22.81 -8.80
N GLY A 189 0.92 22.23 -8.45
CA GLY A 189 1.52 21.10 -9.14
C GLY A 189 2.06 20.05 -8.18
N ALA A 190 2.55 18.96 -8.75
CA ALA A 190 3.09 17.80 -8.03
C ALA A 190 4.59 17.91 -7.68
N THR A 191 5.19 19.09 -7.84
CA THR A 191 6.62 19.33 -7.57
C THR A 191 6.82 20.09 -6.27
N PRO A 192 7.77 19.68 -5.42
CA PRO A 192 8.15 20.45 -4.23
C PRO A 192 8.59 21.88 -4.57
N GLU A 193 8.19 22.87 -3.77
CA GLU A 193 8.73 24.24 -3.84
C GLU A 193 9.60 24.53 -2.61
N VAL A 194 10.80 25.07 -2.84
CA VAL A 194 11.75 25.44 -1.78
C VAL A 194 11.69 26.96 -1.58
N HIS A 195 11.41 27.37 -0.34
CA HIS A 195 11.28 28.76 0.06
C HIS A 195 12.47 29.15 0.92
N THR A 196 13.31 30.06 0.42
CA THR A 196 14.50 30.54 1.14
C THR A 196 14.16 31.80 1.93
N ILE A 197 14.42 31.78 3.24
CA ILE A 197 14.22 32.91 4.15
C ILE A 197 15.57 33.37 4.68
N GLY A 198 15.88 34.66 4.50
CA GLY A 198 17.06 35.31 5.07
C GLY A 198 16.72 36.09 6.34
N ALA A 199 17.73 36.42 7.13
CA ALA A 199 17.59 37.33 8.26
C ALA A 199 18.83 38.19 8.47
N LYS A 200 18.64 39.45 8.85
CA LYS A 200 19.70 40.39 9.24
C LYS A 200 19.31 41.17 10.49
N SER A 201 20.28 41.52 11.34
CA SER A 201 20.07 42.48 12.42
C SER A 201 20.18 43.91 11.89
N THR A 202 19.38 44.84 12.44
CA THR A 202 19.48 46.28 12.18
C THR A 202 20.24 47.04 13.27
N SER A 203 20.90 46.33 14.20
CA SER A 203 21.62 46.96 15.33
C SER A 203 22.80 47.82 14.87
N THR A 204 22.81 49.08 15.28
CA THR A 204 23.95 50.00 15.11
C THR A 204 24.97 49.90 16.25
N VAL A 205 24.63 49.17 17.32
CA VAL A 205 25.47 49.00 18.52
C VAL A 205 26.30 47.72 18.44
N ASP A 206 25.71 46.66 17.90
CA ASP A 206 26.31 45.32 17.83
C ASP A 206 26.87 44.97 16.45
N GLY A 207 26.70 45.89 15.48
CA GLY A 207 26.97 45.66 14.06
C GLY A 207 25.86 44.88 13.36
N VAL A 208 25.92 44.85 12.03
CA VAL A 208 24.97 44.09 11.20
C VAL A 208 25.40 42.63 11.15
N ALA A 209 24.68 41.76 11.86
CA ALA A 209 24.81 40.32 11.72
C ALA A 209 23.87 39.81 10.61
N ILE A 210 24.36 38.95 9.72
CA ILE A 210 23.60 38.34 8.63
C ILE A 210 23.61 36.82 8.84
N ALA A 211 22.42 36.21 8.90
CA ALA A 211 22.30 34.77 9.02
C ALA A 211 22.51 34.09 7.67
N THR A 212 23.04 32.87 7.69
CA THR A 212 22.86 31.94 6.57
C THR A 212 21.35 31.69 6.38
N PRO A 213 20.81 31.83 5.16
CA PRO A 213 19.40 31.60 4.93
C PRO A 213 18.96 30.18 5.31
N VAL A 214 17.72 30.05 5.78
CA VAL A 214 17.06 28.76 6.02
C VAL A 214 16.07 28.48 4.91
N THR A 215 15.75 27.21 4.69
CA THR A 215 14.73 26.80 3.74
C THR A 215 13.51 26.21 4.44
N VAL A 216 12.33 26.51 3.90
CA VAL A 216 11.08 25.81 4.17
C VAL A 216 10.67 25.13 2.87
N THR A 217 10.47 23.82 2.89
CA THR A 217 10.05 23.07 1.69
C THR A 217 8.57 22.75 1.76
N ALA A 218 7.81 23.24 0.79
CA ALA A 218 6.41 22.87 0.58
C ALA A 218 6.36 21.57 -0.22
N MET A 219 5.76 20.52 0.36
CA MET A 219 5.61 19.21 -0.29
C MET A 219 4.22 19.07 -0.93
N PRO A 220 4.11 18.49 -2.15
CA PRO A 220 2.83 18.07 -2.68
C PRO A 220 2.22 16.95 -1.81
N ALA A 221 0.93 16.68 -2.02
CA ALA A 221 0.33 15.45 -1.52
C ALA A 221 0.77 14.26 -2.39
N ALA A 222 0.47 13.04 -1.95
CA ALA A 222 0.66 11.87 -2.80
C ALA A 222 -0.47 10.88 -2.58
N ILE A 223 -1.06 10.39 -3.67
CA ILE A 223 -2.02 9.30 -3.66
C ILE A 223 -1.25 7.98 -3.61
N THR A 224 -1.61 7.11 -2.69
CA THR A 224 -1.04 5.76 -2.62
C THR A 224 -2.07 4.71 -2.30
N GLY A 225 -1.80 3.49 -2.75
CA GLY A 225 -2.61 2.32 -2.47
C GLY A 225 -1.95 1.05 -2.98
N VAL A 226 -2.64 -0.08 -2.80
CA VAL A 226 -2.13 -1.40 -3.21
C VAL A 226 -3.17 -2.11 -4.05
N LEU A 227 -2.75 -2.67 -5.19
CA LEU A 227 -3.60 -3.57 -5.97
C LEU A 227 -3.42 -5.01 -5.49
N ARG A 228 -4.53 -5.68 -5.17
CA ARG A 228 -4.55 -7.09 -4.78
C ARG A 228 -5.61 -7.86 -5.56
N ASP A 229 -5.20 -9.02 -6.07
CA ASP A 229 -6.12 -10.05 -6.53
C ASP A 229 -6.54 -10.86 -5.29
N ASN A 230 -7.80 -10.71 -4.90
CA ASN A 230 -8.35 -11.35 -3.72
C ASN A 230 -8.67 -12.84 -3.96
N THR A 231 -8.86 -13.26 -5.22
CA THR A 231 -9.03 -14.67 -5.58
C THR A 231 -7.76 -15.47 -5.29
N THR A 232 -6.58 -14.89 -5.54
CA THR A 232 -5.26 -15.51 -5.28
C THR A 232 -4.63 -15.07 -3.96
N GLY A 233 -5.08 -13.95 -3.38
CA GLY A 233 -4.47 -13.28 -2.24
C GLY A 233 -3.18 -12.52 -2.55
N LYS A 234 -2.74 -12.48 -3.82
CA LYS A 234 -1.46 -11.89 -4.23
C LYS A 234 -1.62 -10.43 -4.66
N VAL A 235 -0.58 -9.63 -4.44
CA VAL A 235 -0.49 -8.28 -4.98
C VAL A 235 -0.34 -8.33 -6.50
N ILE A 236 -0.75 -7.27 -7.20
CA ILE A 236 -0.68 -7.16 -8.66
C ILE A 236 0.45 -6.19 -9.05
N PRO A 237 1.69 -6.67 -9.29
CA PRO A 237 2.80 -5.84 -9.69
C PRO A 237 2.75 -5.49 -11.18
N ASN A 238 3.43 -4.41 -11.58
CA ASN A 238 3.55 -3.96 -12.97
C ASN A 238 2.18 -3.68 -13.65
N ALA A 239 1.14 -3.40 -12.87
CA ALA A 239 -0.19 -3.09 -13.36
C ALA A 239 -0.31 -1.60 -13.69
N THR A 240 -0.90 -1.31 -14.85
CA THR A 240 -1.20 0.05 -15.28
C THR A 240 -2.44 0.58 -14.57
N VAL A 241 -2.29 1.67 -13.83
CA VAL A 241 -3.34 2.36 -13.09
C VAL A 241 -3.51 3.77 -13.65
N THR A 242 -4.75 4.19 -13.86
CA THR A 242 -5.08 5.57 -14.23
C THR A 242 -5.62 6.30 -13.02
N VAL A 243 -5.05 7.45 -12.69
CA VAL A 243 -5.56 8.34 -11.64
C VAL A 243 -6.09 9.58 -12.31
N LYS A 244 -7.38 9.85 -12.13
CA LYS A 244 -8.07 11.02 -12.66
C LYS A 244 -8.31 12.02 -11.54
N ASN A 245 -7.95 13.27 -11.74
CA ASN A 245 -8.41 14.38 -10.90
C ASN A 245 -9.85 14.73 -11.31
N ASP A 246 -10.80 14.60 -10.40
CA ASP A 246 -12.22 14.79 -10.72
C ASP A 246 -12.62 16.26 -10.87
N ASP A 247 -11.82 17.19 -10.32
CA ASP A 247 -12.04 18.64 -10.46
C ASP A 247 -11.55 19.17 -11.82
N THR A 248 -10.38 18.69 -12.29
CA THR A 248 -9.76 19.18 -13.54
C THR A 248 -10.00 18.27 -14.74
N ASN A 249 -10.42 17.03 -14.52
CA ASN A 249 -10.43 15.92 -15.50
C ASN A 249 -9.05 15.56 -16.06
N GLU A 250 -7.96 15.97 -15.42
CA GLU A 250 -6.61 15.53 -15.77
C GLU A 250 -6.40 14.06 -15.40
N GLU A 251 -5.75 13.30 -16.27
CA GLU A 251 -5.45 11.88 -16.06
C GLU A 251 -3.95 11.62 -16.07
N HIS A 252 -3.49 10.81 -15.12
CA HIS A 252 -2.13 10.29 -15.07
C HIS A 252 -2.15 8.77 -15.08
N THR A 253 -1.27 8.18 -15.89
CA THR A 253 -1.06 6.74 -15.91
C THR A 253 0.24 6.39 -15.18
N ILE A 254 0.13 5.52 -14.18
CA ILE A 254 1.25 5.01 -13.38
C ILE A 254 1.26 3.49 -13.41
N THR A 255 2.38 2.90 -13.00
CA THR A 255 2.53 1.44 -12.91
C THR A 255 2.80 1.04 -11.47
N THR A 256 2.16 -0.03 -10.99
CA THR A 256 2.44 -0.56 -9.65
C THR A 256 3.84 -1.17 -9.55
N ASP A 257 4.45 -1.06 -8.37
CA ASP A 257 5.74 -1.68 -8.07
C ASP A 257 5.65 -3.20 -7.85
N GLU A 258 6.75 -3.85 -7.48
CA GLU A 258 6.83 -5.30 -7.18
C GLU A 258 5.90 -5.74 -6.03
N ASN A 259 5.52 -4.81 -5.15
CA ASN A 259 4.60 -5.04 -4.03
C ASN A 259 3.14 -4.67 -4.39
N GLY A 260 2.85 -4.36 -5.65
CA GLY A 260 1.54 -3.90 -6.12
C GLY A 260 1.18 -2.49 -5.65
N VAL A 261 2.12 -1.72 -5.13
CA VAL A 261 1.89 -0.37 -4.62
C VAL A 261 1.87 0.60 -5.79
N TYR A 262 0.88 1.48 -5.83
CA TYR A 262 0.89 2.66 -6.68
C TYR A 262 1.16 3.92 -5.86
N PHE A 263 1.87 4.88 -6.45
CA PHE A 263 2.25 6.15 -5.82
C PHE A 263 2.25 7.27 -6.87
N LEU A 264 1.45 8.30 -6.64
CA LEU A 264 1.38 9.48 -7.51
C LEU A 264 1.40 10.76 -6.68
N PRO A 265 2.47 11.58 -6.77
CA PRO A 265 2.45 12.94 -6.27
C PRO A 265 1.37 13.76 -6.97
N VAL A 266 0.55 14.49 -6.21
CA VAL A 266 -0.55 15.31 -6.72
C VAL A 266 -0.61 16.66 -5.99
N PRO A 267 -1.21 17.70 -6.61
CA PRO A 267 -1.49 18.94 -5.91
C PRO A 267 -2.31 18.69 -4.62
N PRO A 268 -2.10 19.49 -3.57
CA PRO A 268 -2.89 19.39 -2.35
C PRO A 268 -4.32 19.88 -2.58
N GLY A 269 -5.29 19.09 -2.11
CA GLY A 269 -6.71 19.31 -2.36
C GLY A 269 -7.25 18.49 -3.53
N GLY A 270 -8.55 18.25 -3.50
CA GLY A 270 -9.32 17.69 -4.61
C GLY A 270 -9.69 16.21 -4.44
N SER A 271 -10.63 15.80 -5.29
CA SER A 271 -11.13 14.43 -5.38
C SER A 271 -10.48 13.70 -6.56
N TYR A 272 -10.15 12.44 -6.36
CA TYR A 272 -9.48 11.62 -7.37
C TYR A 272 -10.13 10.26 -7.52
N THR A 273 -10.26 9.83 -8.77
CA THR A 273 -10.73 8.50 -9.13
C THR A 273 -9.57 7.67 -9.69
N ILE A 274 -9.22 6.61 -8.98
CA ILE A 274 -8.23 5.60 -9.38
C ILE A 274 -8.96 4.51 -10.15
N SER A 275 -8.45 4.14 -11.32
CA SER A 275 -9.02 3.13 -12.21
C SER A 275 -7.99 2.07 -12.59
N TYR A 276 -8.40 0.81 -12.53
CA TYR A 276 -7.61 -0.32 -13.00
C TYR A 276 -8.47 -1.21 -13.91
N THR A 277 -7.92 -1.58 -15.07
CA THR A 277 -8.63 -2.43 -16.05
C THR A 277 -7.99 -3.79 -16.15
N GLN A 278 -8.79 -4.84 -15.89
CA GLN A 278 -8.38 -6.24 -15.97
C GLN A 278 -9.13 -6.94 -17.11
N GLN A 279 -8.46 -7.87 -17.79
CA GLN A 279 -9.06 -8.68 -18.84
C GLN A 279 -9.66 -9.96 -18.23
N TYR A 280 -10.94 -10.20 -18.49
CA TYR A 280 -11.62 -11.45 -18.14
C TYR A 280 -12.01 -12.21 -19.39
N SER A 281 -11.83 -13.53 -19.39
CA SER A 281 -12.35 -14.38 -20.47
C SER A 281 -13.85 -14.54 -20.26
N ILE A 282 -14.67 -13.96 -21.13
CA ILE A 282 -16.13 -14.03 -21.07
C ILE A 282 -16.60 -14.76 -22.35
N ASN A 283 -17.22 -15.92 -22.19
CA ASN A 283 -17.59 -16.82 -23.28
C ASN A 283 -16.42 -17.19 -24.22
N GLY A 284 -15.19 -17.19 -23.70
CA GLY A 284 -13.96 -17.44 -24.47
C GLY A 284 -13.35 -16.20 -25.14
N THR A 285 -13.96 -15.02 -24.98
CA THR A 285 -13.45 -13.75 -25.52
C THR A 285 -12.87 -12.88 -24.39
N PRO A 286 -11.61 -12.41 -24.50
CA PRO A 286 -11.06 -11.43 -23.57
C PRO A 286 -11.88 -10.14 -23.58
N SER A 287 -12.40 -9.75 -22.42
CA SER A 287 -13.24 -8.57 -22.23
C SER A 287 -12.66 -7.70 -21.12
N PRO A 288 -12.42 -6.39 -21.36
CA PRO A 288 -11.91 -5.49 -20.33
C PRO A 288 -13.01 -5.17 -19.31
N VAL A 289 -12.63 -5.18 -18.03
CA VAL A 289 -13.47 -4.73 -16.92
C VAL A 289 -12.66 -3.74 -16.11
N THR A 290 -13.22 -2.53 -15.94
CA THR A 290 -12.58 -1.45 -15.18
C THR A 290 -13.18 -1.37 -13.79
N PHE A 291 -12.30 -1.35 -12.79
CA PHE A 291 -12.64 -1.14 -11.39
C PHE A 291 -12.15 0.23 -10.94
N THR A 292 -12.93 0.89 -10.07
CA THR A 292 -12.63 2.22 -9.58
C THR A 292 -12.57 2.29 -8.06
N GLN A 293 -11.78 3.24 -7.57
CA GLN A 293 -11.57 3.56 -6.16
C GLN A 293 -11.39 5.07 -6.03
N LYS A 294 -11.85 5.64 -4.90
CA LYS A 294 -11.74 7.08 -4.64
C LYS A 294 -10.57 7.39 -3.72
N ALA A 295 -10.02 8.59 -3.86
CA ALA A 295 -9.12 9.20 -2.89
C ALA A 295 -9.47 10.68 -2.77
N GLU A 296 -9.62 11.15 -1.53
CA GLU A 296 -9.86 12.55 -1.20
C GLU A 296 -8.61 13.13 -0.55
N ILE A 297 -8.08 14.22 -1.10
CA ILE A 297 -6.93 14.91 -0.53
C ILE A 297 -7.42 16.07 0.32
N ASP A 298 -7.54 15.83 1.63
CA ASP A 298 -7.86 16.90 2.58
C ASP A 298 -6.77 17.97 2.61
N SER A 299 -7.17 19.24 2.73
CA SER A 299 -6.24 20.39 2.78
C SER A 299 -5.35 20.47 4.04
N GLY A 300 -5.25 19.40 4.83
CA GLY A 300 -4.48 19.33 6.09
C GLY A 300 -3.54 18.13 6.18
N VAL A 301 -3.17 17.52 5.04
CA VAL A 301 -2.21 16.40 5.00
C VAL A 301 -0.96 16.78 5.79
N THR A 302 -0.63 16.10 6.87
CA THR A 302 0.48 16.49 7.74
C THR A 302 1.83 16.12 7.12
N GLY A 303 2.74 17.09 6.96
CA GLY A 303 4.15 16.85 6.63
C GLY A 303 4.48 16.20 5.28
N GLY A 304 3.61 16.29 4.26
CA GLY A 304 3.86 15.64 2.96
C GLY A 304 3.72 14.10 3.01
N LEU A 305 2.99 13.58 4.00
CA LEU A 305 2.70 12.15 4.08
C LEU A 305 1.77 11.72 2.93
N PRO A 306 1.90 10.47 2.44
CA PRO A 306 0.97 9.93 1.47
C PRO A 306 -0.46 9.88 2.04
N VAL A 307 -1.43 10.23 1.20
CA VAL A 307 -2.85 10.02 1.47
C VAL A 307 -3.22 8.66 0.90
N PRO A 308 -3.58 7.68 1.74
CA PRO A 308 -4.07 6.41 1.24
C PRO A 308 -5.41 6.64 0.54
N ALA A 309 -5.63 5.97 -0.59
CA ALA A 309 -6.97 5.88 -1.16
C ALA A 309 -7.97 5.26 -0.16
N GLU A 310 -9.26 5.38 -0.44
CA GLU A 310 -10.27 4.66 0.34
C GLU A 310 -10.05 3.15 0.21
N ILE A 311 -10.26 2.39 1.27
CA ILE A 311 -10.26 0.93 1.16
C ILE A 311 -11.52 0.53 0.39
N THR A 312 -11.34 -0.17 -0.73
CA THR A 312 -12.44 -0.59 -1.58
C THR A 312 -12.31 -2.07 -1.93
N ALA A 313 -13.39 -2.82 -1.75
CA ALA A 313 -13.52 -4.14 -2.35
C ALA A 313 -14.36 -4.04 -3.63
N VAL A 314 -13.76 -4.48 -4.72
CA VAL A 314 -14.37 -4.53 -6.04
C VAL A 314 -14.31 -5.95 -6.58
N GLY A 315 -15.11 -6.25 -7.56
CA GLY A 315 -15.00 -7.53 -8.22
C GLY A 315 -16.06 -7.72 -9.26
N ILE A 316 -16.06 -8.91 -9.85
CA ILE A 316 -17.01 -9.34 -10.85
C ILE A 316 -17.60 -10.70 -10.46
N VAL A 317 -18.91 -10.79 -10.50
CA VAL A 317 -19.66 -12.05 -10.39
C VAL A 317 -20.08 -12.46 -11.79
N LEU A 318 -19.68 -13.67 -12.18
CA LEU A 318 -19.97 -14.26 -13.47
C LEU A 318 -20.86 -15.48 -13.28
N LEU A 319 -21.66 -15.80 -14.30
CA LEU A 319 -22.42 -17.04 -14.36
C LEU A 319 -21.58 -18.08 -15.09
N LYS A 320 -21.41 -19.27 -14.51
CA LYS A 320 -20.90 -20.41 -15.27
C LYS A 320 -21.99 -20.85 -16.22
N GLN A 321 -21.68 -21.04 -17.50
CA GLN A 321 -22.57 -21.64 -18.49
C GLN A 321 -22.51 -23.17 -18.39
N PRO A 322 -23.50 -23.90 -18.95
CA PRO A 322 -23.51 -25.37 -18.94
C PRO A 322 -22.26 -26.03 -19.53
N ASP A 323 -21.62 -25.38 -20.51
CA ASP A 323 -20.35 -25.82 -21.10
C ASP A 323 -19.12 -25.53 -20.22
N GLY A 324 -19.34 -24.93 -19.06
CA GLY A 324 -18.32 -24.57 -18.07
C GLY A 324 -17.70 -23.18 -18.27
N LYS A 325 -18.01 -22.47 -19.36
CA LYS A 325 -17.44 -21.15 -19.62
C LYS A 325 -18.09 -20.07 -18.75
N PRO A 326 -17.33 -19.10 -18.24
CA PRO A 326 -17.91 -17.95 -17.56
C PRO A 326 -18.59 -17.00 -18.57
N SER A 327 -19.75 -16.47 -18.21
CA SER A 327 -20.48 -15.44 -18.93
C SER A 327 -20.84 -14.28 -18.02
N LEU A 328 -21.10 -13.12 -18.61
CA LEU A 328 -21.76 -12.03 -17.89
C LEU A 328 -23.16 -12.47 -17.44
N LEU A 329 -23.59 -11.87 -16.33
CA LEU A 329 -24.97 -11.87 -15.91
C LEU A 329 -25.73 -10.90 -16.84
N ASN A 330 -26.96 -11.24 -17.22
CA ASN A 330 -27.80 -10.25 -17.88
C ASN A 330 -28.32 -9.23 -16.85
N SER A 331 -28.75 -8.05 -17.32
CA SER A 331 -29.16 -6.95 -16.45
C SER A 331 -30.33 -7.29 -15.52
N ALA A 332 -31.28 -8.12 -15.95
CA ALA A 332 -32.43 -8.49 -15.14
C ALA A 332 -32.05 -9.44 -13.99
N PHE A 333 -31.08 -10.33 -14.25
CA PHE A 333 -30.54 -11.24 -13.24
C PHE A 333 -29.58 -10.51 -12.29
N ALA A 334 -28.66 -9.71 -12.82
CA ALA A 334 -27.72 -8.92 -12.02
C ALA A 334 -28.43 -7.93 -11.09
N GLY A 335 -29.49 -7.26 -11.56
CA GLY A 335 -30.25 -6.30 -10.75
C GLY A 335 -31.04 -6.90 -9.58
N LYS A 336 -31.06 -8.22 -9.44
CA LYS A 336 -31.63 -8.95 -8.30
C LYS A 336 -30.56 -9.61 -7.43
N MET A 337 -29.28 -9.40 -7.75
CA MET A 337 -28.17 -9.95 -7.00
C MET A 337 -27.65 -8.92 -6.01
N LEU A 338 -27.48 -9.36 -4.76
CA LEU A 338 -27.03 -8.54 -3.65
C LEU A 338 -25.78 -9.16 -3.05
N ILE A 339 -24.80 -8.31 -2.76
CA ILE A 339 -23.59 -8.68 -2.06
C ILE A 339 -23.76 -8.33 -0.58
N TYR A 340 -23.38 -9.26 0.28
CA TYR A 340 -23.31 -9.05 1.73
C TYR A 340 -21.92 -9.40 2.22
N LEU A 341 -21.41 -8.65 3.19
CA LEU A 341 -20.13 -8.91 3.82
C LEU A 341 -20.32 -9.21 5.30
N ARG A 342 -19.63 -10.25 5.77
CA ARG A 342 -19.40 -10.52 7.19
C ARG A 342 -17.95 -10.24 7.55
N ASP A 343 -17.72 -9.74 8.75
CA ASP A 343 -16.37 -9.58 9.29
C ASP A 343 -15.77 -10.93 9.75
N ALA A 344 -14.57 -10.86 10.33
CA ALA A 344 -13.86 -12.03 10.85
C ALA A 344 -14.59 -12.76 11.99
N ASN A 345 -15.47 -12.08 12.73
CA ASN A 345 -16.28 -12.65 13.80
C ASN A 345 -17.54 -13.35 13.25
N GLY A 346 -17.89 -13.08 11.98
CA GLY A 346 -19.10 -13.58 11.34
C GLY A 346 -20.28 -12.62 11.47
N ASP A 347 -20.06 -11.39 11.93
CA ASP A 347 -21.09 -10.36 12.01
C ASP A 347 -21.21 -9.62 10.68
N TYR A 348 -22.44 -9.33 10.24
CA TYR A 348 -22.64 -8.57 9.00
C TYR A 348 -22.20 -7.11 9.16
N ILE A 349 -21.67 -6.54 8.09
CA ILE A 349 -21.61 -5.08 7.95
C ILE A 349 -23.04 -4.57 7.92
N LEU A 350 -23.38 -3.67 8.83
CA LEU A 350 -24.75 -3.16 8.98
C LEU A 350 -24.94 -1.82 8.26
N ASP A 351 -26.17 -1.57 7.84
CA ASP A 351 -26.63 -0.29 7.34
C ASP A 351 -26.94 0.68 8.49
N GLN A 352 -27.41 1.89 8.14
CA GLN A 352 -27.77 2.94 9.09
C GLN A 352 -28.90 2.53 10.06
N ASN A 353 -29.67 1.50 9.70
CA ASN A 353 -30.81 1.01 10.45
C ASN A 353 -30.46 -0.25 11.27
N GLY A 354 -29.21 -0.70 11.25
CA GLY A 354 -28.76 -1.91 11.95
C GLY A 354 -29.13 -3.23 11.27
N SER A 355 -29.56 -3.20 10.00
CA SER A 355 -29.79 -4.39 9.17
C SER A 355 -28.55 -4.74 8.36
N PRO A 356 -28.34 -5.99 7.91
CA PRO A 356 -27.24 -6.32 7.00
C PRO A 356 -27.24 -5.40 5.78
N LYS A 357 -26.13 -4.69 5.54
CA LYS A 357 -25.96 -3.79 4.40
C LYS A 357 -25.82 -4.63 3.13
N ALA A 358 -26.78 -4.47 2.22
CA ALA A 358 -26.72 -5.02 0.88
C ALA A 358 -25.96 -4.06 -0.05
N PHE A 359 -25.10 -4.61 -0.91
CA PHE A 359 -24.42 -3.87 -1.97
C PHE A 359 -24.88 -4.38 -3.33
N ASP A 360 -25.26 -3.46 -4.21
CA ASP A 360 -25.80 -3.81 -5.52
C ASP A 360 -24.72 -4.33 -6.47
N LEU A 361 -25.16 -5.22 -7.36
CA LEU A 361 -24.38 -5.66 -8.50
C LEU A 361 -24.75 -4.83 -9.74
N GLN A 362 -23.74 -4.27 -10.41
CA GLN A 362 -23.93 -3.57 -11.68
C GLN A 362 -24.35 -4.55 -12.79
N SER A 363 -24.92 -4.02 -13.89
CA SER A 363 -25.45 -4.83 -14.99
C SER A 363 -24.41 -5.69 -15.71
N ASN A 364 -23.13 -5.33 -15.62
CA ASN A 364 -21.98 -6.10 -16.09
C ASN A 364 -21.43 -7.08 -15.04
N GLY A 365 -22.17 -7.30 -13.95
CA GLY A 365 -21.79 -8.20 -12.88
C GLY A 365 -20.72 -7.64 -11.94
N THR A 366 -20.31 -6.38 -12.03
CA THR A 366 -19.33 -5.81 -11.10
C THR A 366 -19.97 -5.31 -9.82
N PHE A 367 -19.26 -5.42 -8.70
CA PHE A 367 -19.68 -4.80 -7.43
C PHE A 367 -18.61 -3.82 -6.93
N HIS A 368 -19.04 -2.90 -6.08
CA HIS A 368 -18.19 -1.91 -5.44
C HIS A 368 -18.64 -1.76 -3.99
N VAL A 369 -17.70 -1.93 -3.06
CA VAL A 369 -17.91 -1.80 -1.63
C VAL A 369 -16.89 -0.81 -1.09
N ASP A 370 -17.39 0.33 -0.62
CA ASP A 370 -16.63 1.42 -0.03
C ASP A 370 -16.57 1.34 1.51
N GLY A 371 -15.65 2.12 2.10
CA GLY A 371 -15.62 2.36 3.54
C GLY A 371 -15.27 1.14 4.40
N LEU A 372 -14.57 0.14 3.84
CA LEU A 372 -14.13 -1.01 4.61
C LEU A 372 -12.96 -0.65 5.54
N SER A 373 -12.83 -1.38 6.64
CA SER A 373 -11.63 -1.35 7.47
C SER A 373 -10.67 -2.47 7.09
N THR A 374 -9.40 -2.39 7.51
CA THR A 374 -8.48 -3.52 7.35
C THR A 374 -8.98 -4.71 8.17
N GLY A 375 -8.92 -5.91 7.58
CA GLY A 375 -9.45 -7.13 8.19
C GLY A 375 -9.82 -8.20 7.18
N ASP A 376 -10.16 -9.39 7.70
CA ASP A 376 -10.70 -10.47 6.89
C ASP A 376 -12.22 -10.38 6.85
N TYR A 377 -12.77 -10.48 5.64
CA TYR A 377 -14.20 -10.51 5.39
C TYR A 377 -14.59 -11.81 4.70
N LYS A 378 -15.86 -12.17 4.85
CA LYS A 378 -16.53 -13.22 4.08
C LYS A 378 -17.67 -12.61 3.29
N MET A 379 -17.57 -12.74 1.98
CA MET A 379 -18.57 -12.30 1.03
C MET A 379 -19.61 -13.40 0.77
N GLU A 380 -20.85 -12.96 0.68
CA GLU A 380 -21.97 -13.72 0.17
C GLU A 380 -22.58 -13.03 -1.03
N VAL A 381 -23.00 -13.84 -2.01
CA VAL A 381 -23.78 -13.37 -3.16
C VAL A 381 -25.14 -14.01 -3.08
N ARG A 382 -26.18 -13.20 -2.99
CA ARG A 382 -27.57 -13.63 -2.83
C ARG A 382 -28.42 -13.17 -4.00
N TYR A 383 -29.45 -13.94 -4.32
CA TYR A 383 -30.45 -13.59 -5.31
C TYR A 383 -31.78 -13.32 -4.63
N GLU A 384 -32.34 -12.13 -4.85
CA GLU A 384 -33.61 -11.70 -4.28
C GLU A 384 -34.78 -12.00 -5.24
N PHE A 385 -35.68 -12.87 -4.81
CA PHE A 385 -36.89 -13.19 -5.57
C PHE A 385 -37.93 -12.07 -5.44
N GLU A 386 -38.17 -11.70 -4.18
CA GLU A 386 -39.09 -10.70 -3.66
C GLU A 386 -38.41 -10.02 -2.47
N PRO A 387 -38.79 -8.78 -2.11
CA PRO A 387 -38.21 -8.08 -0.96
C PRO A 387 -38.08 -8.96 0.29
N GLY A 388 -36.85 -9.25 0.70
CA GLY A 388 -36.54 -10.06 1.89
C GLY A 388 -36.63 -11.59 1.72
N LYS A 389 -36.87 -12.10 0.50
CA LYS A 389 -36.76 -13.54 0.17
C LYS A 389 -35.55 -13.78 -0.72
N GLU A 390 -34.47 -14.24 -0.10
CA GLU A 390 -33.17 -14.37 -0.74
C GLU A 390 -32.65 -15.81 -0.75
N LEU A 391 -32.02 -16.22 -1.85
CA LEU A 391 -31.24 -17.46 -1.93
C LEU A 391 -29.76 -17.15 -2.09
N THR A 392 -28.93 -17.76 -1.25
CA THR A 392 -27.48 -17.61 -1.26
C THR A 392 -26.88 -18.50 -2.34
N LEU A 393 -26.31 -17.86 -3.37
CA LEU A 393 -25.68 -18.54 -4.50
C LEU A 393 -24.20 -18.83 -4.24
N ILE A 394 -23.55 -17.93 -3.50
CA ILE A 394 -22.16 -18.03 -3.11
C ILE A 394 -22.07 -17.67 -1.63
N ARG A 395 -21.48 -18.55 -0.83
CA ARG A 395 -21.31 -18.39 0.62
C ARG A 395 -19.84 -18.42 1.01
N ASP A 396 -19.48 -17.63 2.01
CA ASP A 396 -18.17 -17.65 2.70
C ASP A 396 -16.96 -17.44 1.78
N LYS A 397 -17.10 -16.61 0.73
CA LYS A 397 -15.95 -16.24 -0.10
C LYS A 397 -15.05 -15.28 0.64
N LYS A 398 -13.78 -15.66 0.77
CA LYS A 398 -12.81 -14.84 1.51
C LYS A 398 -12.56 -13.54 0.76
N LEU A 399 -12.58 -12.44 1.50
CA LEU A 399 -12.23 -11.10 1.05
C LEU A 399 -11.25 -10.50 2.05
N GLY A 400 -9.96 -10.64 1.77
CA GLY A 400 -8.91 -10.14 2.66
C GLY A 400 -8.58 -8.68 2.36
N VAL A 401 -8.62 -7.83 3.37
CA VAL A 401 -8.19 -6.43 3.30
C VAL A 401 -6.97 -6.25 4.20
N ALA A 402 -5.79 -6.18 3.59
CA ALA A 402 -4.52 -6.18 4.27
C ALA A 402 -3.98 -4.77 4.57
N LYS A 403 -4.32 -3.75 3.77
CA LYS A 403 -3.75 -2.40 3.90
C LYS A 403 -4.76 -1.27 3.62
N ASN A 404 -4.45 -0.08 4.13
CA ASN A 404 -5.17 1.15 3.78
C ASN A 404 -4.93 1.51 2.30
N GLY A 405 -5.96 1.98 1.61
CA GLY A 405 -5.91 2.28 0.16
C GLY A 405 -5.82 1.06 -0.74
N GLU A 406 -6.20 -0.12 -0.24
CA GLU A 406 -6.16 -1.34 -1.04
C GLU A 406 -7.40 -1.44 -1.95
N LEU A 407 -7.17 -1.76 -3.22
CA LEU A 407 -8.19 -2.15 -4.18
C LEU A 407 -8.16 -3.68 -4.31
N ASN A 408 -9.13 -4.33 -3.68
CA ASN A 408 -9.23 -5.79 -3.65
C ASN A 408 -10.16 -6.28 -4.75
N ILE A 409 -9.63 -7.05 -5.71
CA ILE A 409 -10.35 -7.50 -6.90
C ILE A 409 -10.72 -8.97 -6.74
N SER A 410 -12.02 -9.27 -6.75
CA SER A 410 -12.52 -10.66 -6.68
C SER A 410 -13.18 -11.08 -8.00
N GLN A 411 -12.96 -12.32 -8.41
CA GLN A 411 -13.77 -12.99 -9.42
C GLN A 411 -14.53 -14.13 -8.79
N GLU A 412 -15.85 -14.11 -8.92
CA GLU A 412 -16.71 -15.21 -8.46
C GLU A 412 -17.52 -15.82 -9.60
N LEU A 413 -17.79 -17.12 -9.47
CA LEU A 413 -18.49 -17.89 -10.48
C LEU A 413 -19.66 -18.64 -9.84
N VAL A 414 -20.88 -18.31 -10.23
CA VAL A 414 -22.09 -19.02 -9.84
C VAL A 414 -22.24 -20.27 -10.72
N ASP A 415 -22.33 -21.45 -10.11
CA ASP A 415 -22.56 -22.74 -10.81
C ASP A 415 -23.86 -23.39 -10.29
N PRO A 416 -25.00 -23.12 -10.96
CA PRO A 416 -26.31 -23.58 -10.48
C PRO A 416 -26.73 -24.94 -11.05
N TYR A 417 -25.90 -25.60 -11.87
CA TYR A 417 -26.34 -26.71 -12.71
C TYR A 417 -26.26 -28.08 -12.03
N GLY A 418 -27.38 -28.81 -12.10
CA GLY A 418 -27.39 -30.25 -12.00
C GLY A 418 -27.12 -30.89 -13.36
N ARG A 419 -26.51 -32.07 -13.38
CA ARG A 419 -26.28 -32.86 -14.61
C ARG A 419 -27.04 -34.16 -14.63
N ILE A 420 -27.60 -34.50 -15.78
CA ILE A 420 -28.28 -35.77 -16.04
C ILE A 420 -27.37 -36.67 -16.86
N THR A 421 -27.08 -37.85 -16.34
CA THR A 421 -26.15 -38.82 -16.94
C THR A 421 -26.76 -40.22 -17.01
N ASP A 422 -26.29 -41.02 -17.94
CA ASP A 422 -26.59 -42.44 -18.03
C ASP A 422 -25.86 -43.19 -16.91
N ALA A 423 -26.61 -43.94 -16.10
CA ALA A 423 -26.07 -44.65 -14.94
C ALA A 423 -25.05 -45.76 -15.31
N THR A 424 -25.08 -46.24 -16.55
CA THR A 424 -24.22 -47.32 -17.06
C THR A 424 -22.96 -46.77 -17.72
N THR A 425 -23.08 -45.76 -18.58
CA THR A 425 -21.97 -45.24 -19.38
C THR A 425 -21.36 -43.96 -18.81
N GLY A 426 -22.07 -43.26 -17.93
CA GLY A 426 -21.72 -41.92 -17.45
C GLY A 426 -21.90 -40.82 -18.49
N ALA A 427 -22.40 -41.13 -19.69
CA ALA A 427 -22.62 -40.16 -20.75
C ALA A 427 -23.73 -39.17 -20.34
N VAL A 428 -23.57 -37.90 -20.71
CA VAL A 428 -24.61 -36.88 -20.48
C VAL A 428 -25.85 -37.17 -21.32
N ILE A 429 -27.03 -36.89 -20.76
CA ILE A 429 -28.32 -37.14 -21.43
C ILE A 429 -28.95 -35.80 -21.81
N GLU A 430 -28.98 -35.51 -23.11
CA GLU A 430 -29.68 -34.36 -23.68
C GLU A 430 -31.18 -34.61 -23.80
N GLY A 431 -31.97 -33.58 -23.52
CA GLY A 431 -33.43 -33.55 -23.70
C GLY A 431 -34.19 -34.51 -22.80
N ALA A 432 -33.67 -34.80 -21.60
CA ALA A 432 -34.45 -35.43 -20.53
C ALA A 432 -35.37 -34.37 -19.91
N GLU A 433 -36.65 -34.69 -19.79
CA GLU A 433 -37.63 -33.79 -19.18
C GLU A 433 -37.47 -33.87 -17.66
N VAL A 434 -37.21 -32.73 -17.03
CA VAL A 434 -37.13 -32.55 -15.59
C VAL A 434 -38.38 -31.79 -15.15
N LYS A 435 -39.09 -32.31 -14.16
CA LYS A 435 -40.25 -31.65 -13.54
C LYS A 435 -40.03 -31.43 -12.05
N LEU A 436 -40.33 -30.24 -11.56
CA LEU A 436 -40.15 -29.83 -10.17
C LEU A 436 -41.48 -29.86 -9.39
N TYR A 437 -41.46 -30.48 -8.21
CA TYR A 437 -42.60 -30.63 -7.32
C TYR A 437 -42.26 -30.25 -5.87
N TYR A 438 -43.25 -29.80 -5.11
CA TYR A 438 -43.11 -29.60 -3.66
C TYR A 438 -43.12 -30.94 -2.92
N ALA A 439 -42.12 -31.18 -2.08
CA ALA A 439 -42.03 -32.42 -1.28
C ALA A 439 -43.04 -32.45 -0.13
N ASP A 440 -43.37 -33.66 0.31
CA ASP A 440 -44.27 -33.90 1.44
C ASP A 440 -43.52 -33.85 2.78
N THR A 441 -43.21 -32.65 3.24
CA THR A 441 -42.47 -32.45 4.50
C THR A 441 -43.29 -31.66 5.52
N PRO A 442 -43.01 -31.83 6.83
CA PRO A 442 -43.61 -31.00 7.87
C PRO A 442 -43.39 -29.50 7.64
N ARG A 443 -42.21 -29.12 7.13
CA ARG A 443 -41.84 -27.74 6.82
C ARG A 443 -42.74 -27.14 5.75
N ASN A 444 -42.88 -27.82 4.62
CA ASN A 444 -43.74 -27.35 3.53
C ASN A 444 -45.20 -27.21 3.99
N ARG A 445 -45.73 -28.20 4.71
CA ARG A 445 -47.11 -28.14 5.24
C ARG A 445 -47.29 -27.00 6.24
N ALA A 446 -46.32 -26.74 7.10
CA ALA A 446 -46.34 -25.61 8.04
C ALA A 446 -46.35 -24.25 7.32
N ASN A 447 -45.67 -24.17 6.17
CA ASN A 447 -45.64 -22.98 5.31
C ASN A 447 -46.84 -22.89 4.36
N GLY A 448 -47.86 -23.74 4.52
CA GLY A 448 -49.08 -23.74 3.69
C GLY A 448 -48.88 -24.26 2.27
N ILE A 449 -47.73 -24.89 1.98
CA ILE A 449 -47.43 -25.49 0.68
C ILE A 449 -48.11 -26.86 0.58
N VAL A 450 -48.84 -27.09 -0.51
CA VAL A 450 -49.55 -28.36 -0.78
C VAL A 450 -48.57 -29.37 -1.39
N PRO A 451 -48.25 -30.49 -0.70
CA PRO A 451 -47.32 -31.48 -1.21
C PRO A 451 -47.75 -32.12 -2.53
N GLY A 452 -46.77 -32.46 -3.37
CA GLY A 452 -46.98 -33.13 -4.65
C GLY A 452 -47.53 -32.22 -5.76
N THR A 453 -47.75 -30.93 -5.49
CA THR A 453 -48.11 -29.95 -6.51
C THR A 453 -46.88 -29.50 -7.32
N GLU A 454 -47.11 -29.17 -8.59
CA GLU A 454 -46.09 -28.64 -9.49
C GLU A 454 -45.63 -27.25 -9.04
N VAL A 455 -44.32 -27.00 -9.12
CA VAL A 455 -43.73 -25.73 -8.68
C VAL A 455 -43.71 -24.74 -9.83
N MET A 456 -44.30 -23.57 -9.62
CA MET A 456 -44.22 -22.43 -10.54
C MET A 456 -43.22 -21.40 -9.99
N LEU A 457 -42.20 -21.11 -10.78
CA LEU A 457 -41.13 -20.17 -10.51
C LEU A 457 -41.17 -19.01 -11.52
N PRO A 458 -40.74 -17.80 -11.12
CA PRO A 458 -40.53 -16.70 -12.04
C PRO A 458 -39.48 -17.05 -13.10
N ALA A 459 -39.76 -16.72 -14.36
CA ALA A 459 -38.78 -16.83 -15.44
C ALA A 459 -37.62 -15.85 -15.20
N ILE A 460 -36.40 -16.31 -15.48
CA ILE A 460 -35.18 -15.52 -15.39
C ILE A 460 -34.54 -15.55 -16.78
N PRO A 461 -34.84 -14.56 -17.65
CA PRO A 461 -34.26 -14.50 -18.99
C PRO A 461 -32.74 -14.59 -18.94
N GLY A 462 -32.12 -15.38 -19.81
CA GLY A 462 -30.67 -15.59 -19.86
C GLY A 462 -30.13 -16.55 -18.79
N PHE A 463 -30.97 -17.16 -17.96
CA PHE A 463 -30.58 -18.25 -17.06
C PHE A 463 -30.65 -19.58 -17.82
N ALA A 464 -29.63 -19.84 -18.62
CA ALA A 464 -29.49 -21.08 -19.38
C ALA A 464 -29.66 -22.32 -18.46
N PRO A 465 -30.14 -23.47 -18.96
CA PRO A 465 -30.52 -23.69 -20.35
C PRO A 465 -31.96 -23.27 -20.68
N ASN A 466 -32.84 -23.06 -19.69
CA ASN A 466 -34.28 -22.90 -19.92
C ASN A 466 -34.89 -21.63 -19.32
N ASP A 467 -34.10 -20.58 -19.03
CA ASP A 467 -34.56 -19.32 -18.44
C ASP A 467 -35.37 -19.48 -17.14
N ASN A 468 -34.98 -20.44 -16.31
CA ASN A 468 -35.71 -20.84 -15.10
C ASN A 468 -37.18 -21.24 -15.35
N ALA A 469 -37.52 -21.71 -16.55
CA ALA A 469 -38.86 -22.19 -16.87
C ALA A 469 -39.28 -23.32 -15.91
N SER A 470 -40.54 -23.33 -15.53
CA SER A 470 -41.10 -24.28 -14.57
C SER A 470 -42.60 -24.51 -14.87
N PRO A 471 -43.17 -25.66 -14.48
CA PRO A 471 -42.58 -26.70 -13.67
C PRO A 471 -41.61 -27.61 -14.44
N ASN A 472 -41.59 -27.52 -15.77
CA ASN A 472 -40.89 -28.46 -16.64
C ASN A 472 -39.74 -27.78 -17.38
N GLN A 473 -38.62 -28.50 -17.50
CA GLN A 473 -37.44 -28.13 -18.28
C GLN A 473 -36.91 -29.33 -19.04
N ASN A 474 -36.11 -29.09 -20.07
CA ASN A 474 -35.33 -30.14 -20.71
C ASN A 474 -33.85 -29.96 -20.41
N SER A 475 -33.13 -31.05 -20.18
CA SER A 475 -31.67 -30.98 -20.14
C SER A 475 -31.09 -30.58 -21.50
N ASP A 476 -30.02 -29.79 -21.50
CA ASP A 476 -29.34 -29.37 -22.73
C ASP A 476 -28.37 -30.42 -23.28
N ALA A 477 -27.63 -30.08 -24.34
CA ALA A 477 -26.61 -30.94 -24.96
C ALA A 477 -25.49 -31.39 -24.00
N THR A 478 -25.30 -30.69 -22.88
CA THR A 478 -24.33 -31.04 -21.84
C THR A 478 -24.98 -31.85 -20.71
N GLY A 479 -26.27 -32.17 -20.84
CA GLY A 479 -27.08 -32.82 -19.80
C GLY A 479 -27.42 -31.89 -18.64
N ALA A 480 -27.20 -30.58 -18.76
CA ALA A 480 -27.43 -29.64 -17.67
C ALA A 480 -28.90 -29.22 -17.57
N TYR A 481 -29.35 -28.96 -16.34
CA TYR A 481 -30.63 -28.33 -16.01
C TYR A 481 -30.45 -27.46 -14.76
N ALA A 482 -31.32 -26.46 -14.55
CA ALA A 482 -31.26 -25.63 -13.35
C ALA A 482 -32.59 -24.97 -13.00
N TYR A 483 -32.91 -25.00 -11.71
CA TYR A 483 -33.99 -24.21 -11.14
C TYR A 483 -33.45 -23.29 -10.05
N MET A 484 -33.79 -22.01 -10.16
CA MET A 484 -33.66 -21.03 -9.10
C MET A 484 -34.93 -21.09 -8.25
N VAL A 485 -34.90 -21.93 -7.21
CA VAL A 485 -36.06 -22.26 -6.37
C VAL A 485 -36.16 -21.37 -5.14
N PHE A 486 -37.35 -21.30 -4.53
CA PHE A 486 -37.53 -20.52 -3.30
C PHE A 486 -36.71 -21.11 -2.14
N PRO A 487 -36.14 -20.26 -1.26
CA PRO A 487 -35.44 -20.72 -0.07
C PRO A 487 -36.39 -21.38 0.94
N ASP A 488 -35.82 -22.06 1.94
CA ASP A 488 -36.52 -22.68 3.07
C ASP A 488 -37.68 -23.60 2.68
N THR A 489 -37.53 -24.27 1.53
CA THR A 489 -38.57 -25.09 0.91
C THR A 489 -38.01 -26.43 0.46
N ASP A 490 -38.80 -27.49 0.63
CA ASP A 490 -38.38 -28.85 0.26
C ASP A 490 -39.00 -29.26 -1.09
N TYR A 491 -38.19 -29.85 -1.97
CA TYR A 491 -38.57 -30.20 -3.33
C TYR A 491 -38.32 -31.67 -3.66
N TYR A 492 -38.86 -32.15 -4.77
CA TYR A 492 -38.35 -33.35 -5.44
C TYR A 492 -38.49 -33.17 -6.96
N LEU A 493 -37.66 -33.91 -7.70
CA LEU A 493 -37.63 -33.91 -9.15
C LEU A 493 -38.22 -35.22 -9.68
N VAL A 494 -38.92 -35.13 -10.80
CA VAL A 494 -39.26 -36.29 -11.65
C VAL A 494 -38.57 -36.08 -12.98
N VAL A 495 -37.68 -36.99 -13.34
CA VAL A 495 -36.89 -36.94 -14.57
C VAL A 495 -37.26 -38.10 -15.47
N SER A 496 -37.64 -37.79 -16.71
CA SER A 496 -38.03 -38.79 -17.69
C SER A 496 -37.34 -38.60 -19.04
N LYS A 497 -36.98 -39.71 -19.67
CA LYS A 497 -36.42 -39.75 -21.03
C LYS A 497 -36.81 -41.06 -21.68
N ALA A 498 -37.24 -41.02 -22.94
CA ALA A 498 -37.53 -42.23 -23.69
C ALA A 498 -36.30 -43.16 -23.72
N GLY A 499 -36.50 -44.45 -23.44
CA GLY A 499 -35.42 -45.44 -23.31
C GLY A 499 -34.82 -45.54 -21.90
N TYR A 500 -35.26 -44.73 -20.94
CA TYR A 500 -34.80 -44.76 -19.55
C TYR A 500 -35.97 -44.94 -18.57
N VAL A 501 -35.68 -45.55 -17.44
CA VAL A 501 -36.62 -45.64 -16.32
C VAL A 501 -36.81 -44.24 -15.73
N THR A 502 -38.06 -43.79 -15.59
CA THR A 502 -38.38 -42.51 -14.94
C THR A 502 -37.81 -42.48 -13.53
N HIS A 503 -36.99 -41.47 -13.24
CA HIS A 503 -36.38 -41.25 -11.94
C HIS A 503 -37.23 -40.27 -11.13
N LYS A 504 -37.54 -40.62 -9.89
CA LYS A 504 -38.07 -39.69 -8.88
C LYS A 504 -37.00 -39.53 -7.81
N SER A 505 -36.60 -38.29 -7.55
CA SER A 505 -35.58 -37.99 -6.53
C SER A 505 -36.12 -38.25 -5.12
N GLU A 506 -35.20 -38.36 -4.17
CA GLU A 506 -35.51 -38.14 -2.76
C GLU A 506 -35.87 -36.66 -2.51
N THR A 507 -36.24 -36.33 -1.27
CA THR A 507 -36.48 -34.95 -0.86
C THR A 507 -35.19 -34.13 -0.94
N ILE A 508 -35.24 -33.07 -1.71
CA ILE A 508 -34.19 -32.06 -1.85
C ILE A 508 -34.57 -30.90 -0.93
N SER A 509 -33.97 -30.84 0.25
CA SER A 509 -34.20 -29.76 1.20
C SER A 509 -33.35 -28.54 0.87
N VAL A 510 -34.00 -27.46 0.46
CA VAL A 510 -33.35 -26.16 0.24
C VAL A 510 -33.57 -25.30 1.47
N GLY A 511 -32.47 -24.85 2.08
CA GLY A 511 -32.48 -23.84 3.15
C GLY A 511 -32.29 -22.46 2.55
N SER A 512 -31.32 -21.72 3.06
CA SER A 512 -30.89 -20.44 2.51
C SER A 512 -29.94 -20.55 1.32
N ASP A 513 -29.47 -21.75 0.98
CA ASP A 513 -28.34 -21.97 0.06
C ASP A 513 -28.76 -22.77 -1.16
N ILE A 514 -28.14 -22.47 -2.31
CA ILE A 514 -28.33 -23.28 -3.51
C ILE A 514 -27.86 -24.72 -3.30
N VAL A 515 -28.62 -25.67 -3.84
CA VAL A 515 -28.31 -27.11 -3.78
C VAL A 515 -28.07 -27.62 -5.18
N ARG A 516 -26.89 -28.21 -5.42
CA ARG A 516 -26.61 -28.94 -6.65
C ARG A 516 -27.14 -30.37 -6.54
N TYR A 517 -27.87 -30.81 -7.57
CA TYR A 517 -28.44 -32.15 -7.62
C TYR A 517 -28.17 -32.81 -8.99
N ASP A 518 -27.28 -33.79 -9.03
CA ASP A 518 -27.01 -34.56 -10.25
C ASP A 518 -27.93 -35.79 -10.31
N VAL A 519 -28.40 -36.14 -11.50
CA VAL A 519 -29.34 -37.25 -11.72
C VAL A 519 -28.69 -38.30 -12.60
N GLN A 520 -28.81 -39.57 -12.21
CA GLN A 520 -28.42 -40.71 -13.03
C GLN A 520 -29.66 -41.47 -13.49
N LEU A 521 -29.88 -41.56 -14.80
CA LEU A 521 -30.97 -42.33 -15.37
C LEU A 521 -30.51 -43.73 -15.74
N THR A 522 -31.31 -44.73 -15.39
CA THR A 522 -31.04 -46.14 -15.73
C THR A 522 -31.72 -46.48 -17.06
N PRO A 523 -31.00 -46.98 -18.07
CA PRO A 523 -31.60 -47.45 -19.32
C PRO A 523 -32.63 -48.56 -19.07
N ILE A 524 -33.72 -48.56 -19.82
CA ILE A 524 -34.69 -49.66 -19.81
C ILE A 524 -34.03 -50.86 -20.48
N SER A 525 -33.65 -51.86 -19.68
CA SER A 525 -33.12 -53.12 -20.22
C SER A 525 -34.24 -53.87 -20.94
N THR A 526 -34.13 -53.98 -22.26
CA THR A 526 -34.87 -54.99 -23.01
C THR A 526 -34.07 -56.27 -22.93
N ASP A 527 -34.39 -57.20 -22.03
CA ASP A 527 -33.96 -58.58 -22.27
C ASP A 527 -34.91 -59.65 -21.72
N ASN A 528 -35.25 -60.53 -22.66
CA ASN A 528 -35.77 -61.87 -22.45
C ASN A 528 -34.81 -62.67 -21.56
N GLY A 529 -35.37 -63.37 -20.58
CA GLY A 529 -34.59 -64.07 -19.55
C GLY A 529 -33.88 -65.33 -20.01
N ASN A 530 -33.05 -65.89 -19.13
CA ASN A 530 -33.27 -67.23 -18.55
C ASN A 530 -32.28 -67.51 -17.39
N ASN A 531 -32.71 -68.38 -16.48
CA ASN A 531 -32.01 -68.85 -15.29
C ASN A 531 -30.91 -69.89 -15.63
N GLY A 532 -29.76 -69.90 -14.93
CA GLY A 532 -28.73 -70.94 -15.10
C GLY A 532 -27.46 -70.74 -14.25
N SER A 533 -27.08 -71.76 -13.47
CA SER A 533 -25.97 -71.76 -12.52
C SER A 533 -24.59 -71.95 -13.16
N GLY A 534 -23.56 -71.31 -12.58
CA GLY A 534 -22.17 -71.80 -12.58
C GLY A 534 -21.34 -71.55 -13.84
N ASN A 535 -20.31 -70.70 -13.67
CA ASN A 535 -19.23 -70.37 -14.62
C ASN A 535 -19.66 -69.47 -15.81
N SER A 536 -19.39 -68.17 -15.74
CA SER A 536 -19.64 -67.24 -16.87
C SER A 536 -18.40 -66.47 -17.30
N ASN A 537 -18.26 -66.33 -18.62
CA ASN A 537 -17.23 -65.52 -19.31
C ASN A 537 -17.59 -64.01 -19.35
N ASN A 538 -18.62 -63.57 -18.62
CA ASN A 538 -19.04 -62.17 -18.48
C ASN A 538 -19.99 -62.09 -17.26
N GLY A 539 -19.53 -61.53 -16.14
CA GLY A 539 -20.35 -61.36 -14.94
C GLY A 539 -19.63 -60.62 -13.82
N SER A 540 -20.38 -59.88 -12.98
CA SER A 540 -19.89 -59.25 -11.75
C SER A 540 -20.09 -60.19 -10.56
N GLY A 541 -19.08 -60.31 -9.71
CA GLY A 541 -19.11 -61.18 -8.52
C GLY A 541 -18.85 -60.38 -7.25
N ASN A 542 -19.69 -60.60 -6.23
CA ASN A 542 -19.54 -60.02 -4.89
C ASN A 542 -19.41 -61.16 -3.87
N GLY A 543 -18.27 -61.26 -3.18
CA GLY A 543 -18.00 -62.31 -2.20
C GLY A 543 -17.31 -61.79 -0.93
N ASN A 544 -17.81 -62.20 0.24
CA ASN A 544 -17.26 -61.74 1.52
C ASN A 544 -15.96 -62.45 1.93
N ASN A 545 -15.62 -63.64 1.41
CA ASN A 545 -14.43 -64.38 1.82
C ASN A 545 -13.95 -65.44 0.80
N GLY A 546 -13.57 -65.05 -0.42
CA GLY A 546 -13.10 -65.99 -1.44
C GLY A 546 -12.24 -65.37 -2.53
N SER A 547 -11.28 -66.15 -3.06
CA SER A 547 -10.43 -65.79 -4.21
C SER A 547 -11.21 -65.89 -5.52
N GLY A 548 -11.36 -64.78 -6.24
CA GLY A 548 -12.06 -64.73 -7.53
C GLY A 548 -11.10 -64.49 -8.70
N ASN A 549 -11.38 -65.16 -9.84
CA ASN A 549 -10.62 -65.03 -11.09
C ASN A 549 -11.64 -64.76 -12.23
N SER A 550 -11.55 -63.63 -12.94
CA SER A 550 -12.46 -63.26 -14.06
C SER A 550 -11.71 -62.83 -15.32
N ASN A 551 -12.27 -63.07 -16.51
CA ASN A 551 -11.63 -62.79 -17.81
C ASN A 551 -12.16 -61.57 -18.57
N ASN A 552 -13.30 -61.00 -18.16
CA ASN A 552 -13.90 -59.80 -18.78
C ASN A 552 -15.01 -59.20 -17.85
N GLY A 553 -14.66 -58.82 -16.62
CA GLY A 553 -15.68 -58.35 -15.64
C GLY A 553 -15.10 -57.75 -14.35
N SER A 554 -15.95 -57.03 -13.60
CA SER A 554 -15.59 -56.32 -12.35
C SER A 554 -15.77 -57.21 -11.11
N GLY A 555 -14.76 -57.27 -10.23
CA GLY A 555 -14.77 -58.10 -9.01
C GLY A 555 -14.47 -57.31 -7.73
N ASN A 556 -15.30 -57.49 -6.69
CA ASN A 556 -15.14 -56.87 -5.37
C ASN A 556 -14.93 -57.95 -4.28
N GLY A 557 -13.80 -57.90 -3.56
CA GLY A 557 -13.49 -58.80 -2.42
C GLY A 557 -13.19 -58.04 -1.12
N LYS A 558 -13.80 -58.45 -0.01
CA LYS A 558 -13.66 -57.76 1.30
C LYS A 558 -12.45 -58.16 2.14
N THR A 559 -11.92 -59.38 1.95
CA THR A 559 -10.71 -59.93 2.59
C THR A 559 -10.12 -61.04 1.71
N GLY A 560 -9.28 -60.71 0.72
CA GLY A 560 -8.66 -61.70 -0.17
C GLY A 560 -8.06 -61.11 -1.47
N SER A 561 -7.32 -61.94 -2.21
CA SER A 561 -6.66 -61.58 -3.48
C SER A 561 -7.62 -61.71 -4.68
N GLY A 562 -7.67 -60.69 -5.55
CA GLY A 562 -8.50 -60.69 -6.76
C GLY A 562 -7.67 -60.55 -8.04
N ASN A 563 -7.92 -61.41 -9.04
CA ASN A 563 -7.28 -61.37 -10.36
C ASN A 563 -8.31 -61.17 -11.48
N GLY A 564 -8.10 -60.17 -12.35
CA GLY A 564 -8.95 -59.90 -13.53
C GLY A 564 -8.14 -59.74 -14.81
N ASN A 565 -8.46 -60.50 -15.86
CA ASN A 565 -8.07 -60.14 -17.23
C ASN A 565 -9.19 -59.26 -17.83
N ASN A 566 -8.83 -58.15 -18.47
CA ASN A 566 -9.70 -57.21 -19.17
C ASN A 566 -10.90 -56.66 -18.33
N GLY A 567 -10.65 -56.27 -17.08
CA GLY A 567 -11.68 -55.80 -16.12
C GLY A 567 -11.13 -55.06 -14.88
N SER A 568 -12.03 -54.53 -14.03
CA SER A 568 -11.71 -53.76 -12.82
C SER A 568 -11.73 -54.63 -11.55
N GLY A 569 -10.70 -54.57 -10.70
CA GLY A 569 -10.65 -55.34 -9.44
C GLY A 569 -10.54 -54.43 -8.22
N ASN A 570 -11.41 -54.58 -7.23
CA ASN A 570 -11.36 -53.81 -5.98
C ASN A 570 -11.25 -54.74 -4.76
N SER A 571 -10.23 -54.52 -3.91
CA SER A 571 -10.04 -55.28 -2.67
C SER A 571 -9.93 -54.37 -1.44
N ASN A 572 -10.64 -54.71 -0.36
CA ASN A 572 -10.38 -54.13 0.96
C ASN A 572 -9.47 -55.11 1.73
N ASN A 573 -8.35 -54.62 2.27
CA ASN A 573 -7.40 -55.39 3.10
C ASN A 573 -6.79 -56.63 2.38
N GLY A 574 -6.36 -56.48 1.11
CA GLY A 574 -5.80 -57.56 0.26
C GLY A 574 -5.07 -57.06 -1.01
N SER A 575 -4.61 -57.98 -1.88
CA SER A 575 -3.89 -57.68 -3.13
C SER A 575 -4.81 -57.76 -4.37
N GLY A 576 -4.83 -56.71 -5.20
CA GLY A 576 -5.61 -56.67 -6.45
C GLY A 576 -4.69 -56.69 -7.68
N ASN A 577 -4.96 -57.55 -8.67
CA ASN A 577 -4.14 -57.67 -9.87
C ASN A 577 -5.00 -57.66 -11.15
N SER A 578 -4.74 -56.75 -12.09
CA SER A 578 -5.48 -56.62 -13.36
C SER A 578 -4.57 -56.61 -14.58
N ASN A 579 -4.89 -57.37 -15.62
CA ASN A 579 -4.31 -57.22 -16.96
C ASN A 579 -5.33 -56.52 -17.87
N ASN A 580 -4.95 -55.42 -18.53
CA ASN A 580 -5.78 -54.62 -19.42
C ASN A 580 -7.02 -54.00 -18.72
N GLY A 581 -6.86 -53.52 -17.48
CA GLY A 581 -7.94 -52.96 -16.63
C GLY A 581 -7.45 -52.30 -15.33
N SER A 582 -8.36 -51.77 -14.50
CA SER A 582 -8.05 -50.98 -13.28
C SER A 582 -8.03 -51.81 -11.98
N GLY A 583 -6.97 -51.76 -11.20
CA GLY A 583 -6.85 -52.43 -9.89
C GLY A 583 -6.85 -51.42 -8.74
N ASN A 584 -7.74 -51.57 -7.76
CA ASN A 584 -7.84 -50.68 -6.60
C ASN A 584 -7.77 -51.47 -5.28
N SER A 585 -6.95 -51.02 -4.32
CA SER A 585 -6.79 -51.66 -3.01
C SER A 585 -6.78 -50.64 -1.87
N ASN A 586 -7.56 -50.91 -0.82
CA ASN A 586 -7.49 -50.17 0.45
C ASN A 586 -6.73 -51.01 1.48
N ASN A 587 -5.63 -50.50 2.01
CA ASN A 587 -4.78 -51.17 3.00
C ASN A 587 -4.09 -52.46 2.45
N GLY A 588 -3.56 -52.39 1.22
CA GLY A 588 -2.97 -53.53 0.48
C GLY A 588 -2.19 -53.11 -0.79
N SER A 589 -1.81 -54.08 -1.64
CA SER A 589 -1.01 -53.84 -2.88
C SER A 589 -1.84 -54.02 -4.16
N GLY A 590 -1.86 -53.00 -5.03
CA GLY A 590 -2.55 -53.03 -6.33
C GLY A 590 -1.56 -53.15 -7.49
N ASN A 591 -1.81 -54.02 -8.46
CA ASN A 591 -0.89 -54.31 -9.55
C ASN A 591 -1.63 -54.34 -10.90
N GLY A 592 -1.25 -53.49 -11.86
CA GLY A 592 -1.94 -53.32 -13.16
C GLY A 592 -0.99 -53.52 -14.35
N ASN A 593 -1.42 -54.19 -15.40
CA ASN A 593 -0.66 -54.39 -16.64
C ASN A 593 -1.46 -53.81 -17.80
N ASN A 594 -0.98 -52.79 -18.51
CA ASN A 594 -1.71 -52.05 -19.55
C ASN A 594 -3.01 -51.37 -19.00
N GLY A 595 -2.94 -50.79 -17.80
CA GLY A 595 -4.08 -50.25 -17.05
C GLY A 595 -3.70 -49.43 -15.79
N SER A 596 -4.68 -49.03 -14.97
CA SER A 596 -4.49 -48.17 -13.79
C SER A 596 -4.38 -48.97 -12.49
N GLY A 597 -3.39 -48.70 -11.63
CA GLY A 597 -3.25 -49.30 -10.29
C GLY A 597 -3.38 -48.24 -9.20
N ASN A 598 -4.19 -48.47 -8.16
CA ASN A 598 -4.50 -47.45 -7.15
C ASN A 598 -4.48 -48.06 -5.73
N GLY A 599 -3.67 -47.51 -4.83
CA GLY A 599 -3.46 -48.04 -3.47
C GLY A 599 -3.55 -46.97 -2.38
N ASN A 600 -4.49 -47.11 -1.43
CA ASN A 600 -4.56 -46.27 -0.23
C ASN A 600 -3.86 -46.98 0.94
N ASN A 601 -2.87 -46.33 1.57
CA ASN A 601 -2.10 -46.88 2.69
C ASN A 601 -1.36 -48.19 2.34
N GLY A 602 -0.77 -48.26 1.15
CA GLY A 602 -0.13 -49.46 0.56
C GLY A 602 0.58 -49.18 -0.78
N SER A 603 1.00 -50.20 -1.52
CA SER A 603 1.78 -50.04 -2.76
C SER A 603 0.95 -50.19 -4.04
N GLY A 604 1.01 -49.22 -4.95
CA GLY A 604 0.48 -49.30 -6.31
C GLY A 604 1.59 -49.63 -7.31
N ASN A 605 1.34 -50.51 -8.26
CA ASN A 605 2.33 -50.91 -9.26
C ASN A 605 1.67 -51.05 -10.64
N SER A 606 2.25 -50.46 -11.69
CA SER A 606 1.72 -50.53 -13.05
C SER A 606 2.80 -50.79 -14.11
N ASN A 607 2.47 -51.55 -15.13
CA ASN A 607 3.28 -51.73 -16.35
C ASN A 607 2.48 -51.17 -17.53
N ASN A 608 3.02 -50.21 -18.26
CA ASN A 608 2.37 -49.57 -19.42
C ASN A 608 1.03 -48.88 -19.06
N GLY A 609 1.00 -48.14 -17.94
CA GLY A 609 -0.19 -47.48 -17.41
C GLY A 609 0.07 -46.59 -16.19
N THR A 610 -0.98 -46.15 -15.50
CA THR A 610 -0.89 -45.19 -14.39
C THR A 610 -0.91 -45.90 -13.03
N SER A 611 -0.02 -45.56 -12.10
CA SER A 611 -0.04 -46.02 -10.70
C SER A 611 -0.22 -44.83 -9.76
N ASN A 612 -1.19 -44.90 -8.86
CA ASN A 612 -1.50 -43.85 -7.89
C ASN A 612 -1.50 -44.40 -6.46
N SER A 613 -0.93 -43.64 -5.51
CA SER A 613 -0.89 -44.01 -4.10
C SER A 613 -1.09 -42.81 -3.18
N ASN A 614 -1.89 -42.98 -2.14
CA ASN A 614 -1.99 -42.04 -1.03
C ASN A 614 -1.38 -42.69 0.22
N ASN A 615 -0.37 -42.03 0.80
CA ASN A 615 0.33 -42.50 1.99
C ASN A 615 1.02 -43.88 1.78
N GLY A 616 1.74 -44.05 0.67
CA GLY A 616 2.34 -45.32 0.25
C GLY A 616 3.34 -45.20 -0.91
N THR A 617 3.57 -46.29 -1.66
CA THR A 617 4.55 -46.32 -2.76
C THR A 617 3.88 -46.61 -4.10
N SER A 618 4.02 -45.72 -5.08
CA SER A 618 3.61 -45.93 -6.48
C SER A 618 4.80 -46.29 -7.34
N ASN A 619 4.69 -47.33 -8.17
CA ASN A 619 5.76 -47.72 -9.07
C ASN A 619 5.22 -48.02 -10.48
N SER A 620 5.87 -47.51 -11.53
CA SER A 620 5.40 -47.66 -12.91
C SER A 620 6.56 -47.96 -13.86
N ASN A 621 6.33 -48.87 -14.79
CA ASN A 621 7.26 -49.19 -15.88
C ASN A 621 6.57 -48.80 -17.19
N ASN A 622 7.16 -47.87 -17.95
CA ASN A 622 6.60 -47.36 -19.20
C ASN A 622 5.24 -46.64 -19.03
N GLY A 623 5.10 -45.85 -17.95
CA GLY A 623 3.84 -45.17 -17.60
C GLY A 623 3.98 -44.13 -16.48
N THR A 624 2.87 -43.67 -15.91
CA THR A 624 2.86 -42.56 -14.94
C THR A 624 2.69 -43.06 -13.51
N SER A 625 3.54 -42.65 -12.58
CA SER A 625 3.39 -42.88 -11.14
C SER A 625 3.06 -41.58 -10.43
N ASN A 626 1.97 -41.51 -9.66
CA ASN A 626 1.68 -40.40 -8.76
C ASN A 626 1.62 -40.86 -7.30
N SER A 627 2.15 -40.05 -6.39
CA SER A 627 2.06 -40.27 -4.96
C SER A 627 1.73 -38.98 -4.19
N ASN A 628 0.79 -39.05 -3.25
CA ASN A 628 0.56 -38.01 -2.25
C ASN A 628 1.05 -38.52 -0.89
N ASN A 629 1.96 -37.79 -0.24
CA ASN A 629 2.53 -38.15 1.06
C ASN A 629 3.23 -39.53 1.06
N GLY A 630 4.07 -39.80 0.06
CA GLY A 630 4.68 -41.12 -0.17
C GLY A 630 5.78 -41.12 -1.24
N THR A 631 6.14 -42.28 -1.77
CA THR A 631 7.21 -42.43 -2.78
C THR A 631 6.65 -42.80 -4.15
N SER A 632 7.03 -42.07 -5.19
CA SER A 632 6.68 -42.36 -6.58
C SER A 632 7.94 -42.78 -7.35
N ASN A 633 7.91 -43.93 -8.02
CA ASN A 633 9.01 -44.44 -8.84
C ASN A 633 8.53 -44.71 -10.27
N SER A 634 9.31 -44.33 -11.28
CA SER A 634 9.01 -44.66 -12.68
C SER A 634 10.27 -45.08 -13.45
N ASN A 635 10.21 -46.14 -14.26
CA ASN A 635 11.20 -46.39 -15.31
C ASN A 635 10.55 -46.14 -16.68
N ASN A 636 11.20 -45.34 -17.52
CA ASN A 636 10.76 -45.01 -18.88
C ASN A 636 9.37 -44.34 -18.91
N GLY A 637 9.08 -43.45 -17.95
CA GLY A 637 7.78 -42.79 -17.78
C GLY A 637 7.82 -41.58 -16.84
N THR A 638 6.66 -41.12 -16.36
CA THR A 638 6.56 -39.90 -15.54
C THR A 638 6.32 -40.24 -14.08
N SER A 639 7.10 -39.66 -13.16
CA SER A 639 6.91 -39.80 -11.71
C SER A 639 6.55 -38.44 -11.12
N ASN A 640 5.42 -38.33 -10.42
CA ASN A 640 4.96 -37.12 -9.73
C ASN A 640 4.74 -37.37 -8.23
N SER A 641 5.21 -36.47 -7.39
CA SER A 641 5.01 -36.57 -5.93
C SER A 641 4.66 -35.24 -5.29
N ASN A 642 3.59 -35.21 -4.48
CA ASN A 642 3.22 -34.08 -3.64
C ASN A 642 3.51 -34.41 -2.16
N ASN A 643 4.34 -33.62 -1.50
CA ASN A 643 4.80 -33.86 -0.13
C ASN A 643 5.48 -35.24 0.06
N GLY A 644 6.44 -35.60 -0.81
CA GLY A 644 7.05 -36.94 -0.84
C GLY A 644 8.28 -37.05 -1.75
N THR A 645 8.69 -38.27 -2.11
CA THR A 645 9.89 -38.51 -2.93
C THR A 645 9.53 -39.03 -4.31
N SER A 646 10.07 -38.44 -5.38
CA SER A 646 9.87 -38.86 -6.77
C SER A 646 11.18 -39.34 -7.40
N ASN A 647 11.22 -40.58 -7.90
CA ASN A 647 12.39 -41.16 -8.54
C ASN A 647 12.08 -41.61 -9.98
N SER A 648 12.88 -41.21 -10.95
CA SER A 648 12.69 -41.61 -12.36
C SER A 648 13.97 -42.14 -12.99
N ASN A 649 13.87 -43.20 -13.79
CA ASN A 649 14.97 -43.72 -14.58
C ASN A 649 14.58 -43.70 -16.07
N ASN A 650 15.30 -42.94 -16.89
CA ASN A 650 14.99 -42.74 -18.30
C ASN A 650 13.60 -42.09 -18.56
N GLY A 651 13.16 -41.19 -17.68
CA GLY A 651 11.83 -40.57 -17.70
C GLY A 651 11.78 -39.18 -17.03
N THR A 652 10.58 -38.65 -16.73
CA THR A 652 10.41 -37.31 -16.14
C THR A 652 10.05 -37.40 -14.66
N SER A 653 10.72 -36.66 -13.78
CA SER A 653 10.41 -36.57 -12.35
C SER A 653 9.90 -35.17 -11.99
N ASN A 654 8.76 -35.07 -11.31
CA ASN A 654 8.19 -33.82 -10.82
C ASN A 654 7.86 -33.91 -9.33
N SER A 655 8.25 -32.90 -8.54
CA SER A 655 7.94 -32.87 -7.11
C SER A 655 7.56 -31.48 -6.63
N ASN A 656 6.42 -31.39 -5.95
CA ASN A 656 5.97 -30.21 -5.20
C ASN A 656 6.16 -30.45 -3.71
N ASN A 657 6.93 -29.57 -3.05
CA ASN A 657 7.25 -29.65 -1.63
C ASN A 657 7.85 -31.02 -1.24
N GLY A 658 8.86 -31.48 -1.99
CA GLY A 658 9.41 -32.84 -1.88
C GLY A 658 10.75 -33.03 -2.61
N THR A 659 11.29 -34.24 -2.60
CA THR A 659 12.62 -34.55 -3.17
C THR A 659 12.49 -35.27 -4.51
N SER A 660 13.14 -34.77 -5.56
CA SER A 660 13.22 -35.43 -6.86
C SER A 660 14.60 -36.04 -7.11
N ASN A 661 14.64 -37.23 -7.69
CA ASN A 661 15.86 -37.87 -8.18
C ASN A 661 15.60 -38.46 -9.58
N SER A 662 16.55 -38.29 -10.50
CA SER A 662 16.40 -38.73 -11.89
C SER A 662 17.72 -39.27 -12.42
N ASN A 663 17.71 -40.51 -12.91
CA ASN A 663 18.82 -41.11 -13.63
C ASN A 663 18.50 -41.15 -15.13
N ASN A 664 19.33 -40.49 -15.94
CA ASN A 664 19.17 -40.46 -17.40
C ASN A 664 17.82 -39.85 -17.89
N GLY A 665 17.23 -38.95 -17.11
CA GLY A 665 15.92 -38.32 -17.39
C GLY A 665 15.80 -36.89 -16.82
N THR A 666 14.72 -36.18 -17.12
CA THR A 666 14.53 -34.75 -16.77
C THR A 666 13.87 -34.58 -15.39
N SER A 667 14.39 -33.69 -14.54
CA SER A 667 13.82 -33.42 -13.21
C SER A 667 13.33 -31.97 -13.08
N ASN A 668 12.17 -31.77 -12.45
CA ASN A 668 11.66 -30.46 -12.05
C ASN A 668 11.27 -30.48 -10.56
N SER A 669 11.90 -29.60 -9.77
CA SER A 669 11.69 -29.49 -8.33
C SER A 669 11.44 -28.03 -7.98
N ASN A 670 10.23 -27.72 -7.52
CA ASN A 670 9.91 -26.41 -6.97
C ASN A 670 10.18 -26.42 -5.46
N ASN A 671 11.40 -26.04 -5.09
CA ASN A 671 11.77 -25.66 -3.72
C ASN A 671 12.01 -24.14 -3.69
N GLU A 672 11.57 -23.47 -2.63
CA GLU A 672 11.58 -21.99 -2.49
C GLU A 672 12.98 -21.34 -2.33
N LEU A 673 14.08 -21.88 -2.87
CA LEU A 673 15.40 -21.26 -2.75
C LEU A 673 16.20 -21.42 -4.04
N ASP A 674 16.73 -20.28 -4.54
CA ASP A 674 17.60 -20.05 -5.71
C ASP A 674 16.92 -19.86 -7.08
N ASP A 675 16.68 -18.59 -7.44
CA ASP A 675 17.38 -17.93 -8.55
C ASP A 675 17.02 -16.42 -8.65
N VAL A 676 18.02 -15.55 -8.47
CA VAL A 676 17.93 -14.08 -8.64
C VAL A 676 18.55 -13.70 -9.99
N PRO A 677 17.87 -12.94 -10.88
CA PRO A 677 18.54 -12.30 -12.01
C PRO A 677 18.78 -10.80 -11.79
N GLN A 678 19.94 -10.36 -12.32
CA GLN A 678 20.49 -9.01 -12.39
C GLN A 678 19.51 -7.90 -12.80
N THR A 679 19.58 -6.78 -12.09
CA THR A 679 18.95 -5.50 -12.45
C THR A 679 19.75 -4.78 -13.53
N GLY A 680 19.12 -4.53 -14.68
CA GLY A 680 19.59 -3.64 -15.73
C GLY A 680 19.14 -2.19 -15.47
N ASP A 681 20.12 -1.31 -15.42
CA ASP A 681 20.03 0.13 -15.09
C ASP A 681 19.38 0.94 -16.22
N ASN A 682 18.50 1.90 -15.88
CA ASN A 682 18.12 3.04 -16.73
C ASN A 682 17.68 4.22 -15.84
N SER A 683 18.64 5.01 -15.37
CA SER A 683 18.45 6.11 -14.42
C SER A 683 17.82 7.37 -15.04
N THR A 684 16.77 7.88 -14.42
CA THR A 684 16.35 9.30 -14.46
C THR A 684 17.00 10.10 -13.30
N SER A 685 16.98 11.44 -13.42
CA SER A 685 17.83 12.41 -12.71
C SER A 685 17.94 12.27 -11.16
N PRO A 686 19.15 12.45 -10.56
CA PRO A 686 19.42 12.30 -9.12
C PRO A 686 18.57 13.15 -8.15
N ILE A 687 17.95 14.23 -8.62
CA ILE A 687 17.12 15.12 -7.79
C ILE A 687 15.79 14.45 -7.40
N PHE A 688 15.29 13.53 -8.24
CA PHE A 688 14.03 12.82 -8.00
C PHE A 688 14.18 11.74 -6.90
N TYR A 689 15.33 11.07 -6.86
CA TYR A 689 15.62 10.03 -5.86
C TYR A 689 15.85 10.59 -4.45
N MET A 690 16.40 11.80 -4.31
CA MET A 690 16.60 12.41 -2.99
C MET A 690 15.27 12.79 -2.31
N ALA A 691 14.27 13.23 -3.08
CA ALA A 691 12.92 13.49 -2.56
C ALA A 691 12.17 12.20 -2.20
N LEU A 692 12.26 11.15 -3.05
CA LEU A 692 11.68 9.83 -2.77
C LEU A 692 12.35 9.13 -1.57
N ALA A 693 13.67 9.23 -1.41
CA ALA A 693 14.40 8.65 -0.30
C ALA A 693 14.05 9.29 1.05
N LEU A 694 13.81 10.61 1.08
CA LEU A 694 13.35 11.33 2.27
C LEU A 694 11.93 10.91 2.69
N ILE A 695 11.02 10.70 1.72
CA ILE A 695 9.66 10.21 1.99
C ILE A 695 9.69 8.74 2.46
N SER A 696 10.56 7.90 1.88
CA SER A 696 10.70 6.49 2.26
C SER A 696 11.28 6.29 3.68
N LEU A 697 12.20 7.16 4.12
CA LEU A 697 12.76 7.15 5.48
C LEU A 697 11.73 7.50 6.57
N ILE A 698 10.73 8.33 6.26
CA ILE A 698 9.65 8.69 7.20
C ILE A 698 8.68 7.52 7.38
N VAL A 699 8.43 6.72 6.33
CA VAL A 699 7.55 5.53 6.39
C VAL A 699 8.17 4.41 7.24
N ILE A 700 9.49 4.23 7.21
CA ILE A 700 10.18 3.20 8.00
C ILE A 700 10.20 3.55 9.50
N GLY A 701 10.20 4.85 9.86
CA GLY A 701 10.21 5.31 11.25
C GLY A 701 8.91 5.04 12.03
N PHE A 702 7.77 4.92 11.35
CA PHE A 702 6.45 4.71 11.97
C PHE A 702 5.97 3.24 11.98
N CYS A 703 6.67 2.32 11.29
CA CYS A 703 6.36 0.88 11.31
C CYS A 703 6.94 0.13 12.52
N LEU A 704 7.59 0.82 13.47
CA LEU A 704 7.98 0.23 14.76
C LEU A 704 6.88 0.48 15.81
N PRO A 705 6.26 -0.58 16.39
CA PRO A 705 5.18 -0.39 17.34
C PRO A 705 5.71 0.17 18.67
N LYS A 706 5.63 1.49 18.86
CA LYS A 706 5.72 2.09 20.20
C LYS A 706 4.45 1.75 20.98
N ARG A 707 4.51 0.69 21.79
CA ARG A 707 3.57 0.48 22.90
C ARG A 707 3.61 1.69 23.84
N LYS A 708 2.59 2.54 23.81
CA LYS A 708 2.22 3.38 24.96
C LYS A 708 0.75 3.18 25.27
N LYS A 709 0.49 2.68 26.49
CA LYS A 709 -0.81 2.67 27.14
C LYS A 709 -1.18 4.12 27.43
N GLU A 710 -2.28 4.61 26.88
CA GLU A 710 -2.95 5.80 27.41
C GLU A 710 -4.21 5.36 28.16
N LYS A 711 -4.26 5.79 29.42
CA LYS A 711 -5.42 5.66 30.30
C LYS A 711 -6.42 6.75 29.92
N TYR A 712 -7.66 6.36 29.68
CA TYR A 712 -8.80 7.25 29.70
C TYR A 712 -8.96 7.88 31.09
N ILE A 713 -9.09 9.21 31.13
CA ILE A 713 -9.79 9.93 32.20
C ILE A 713 -10.81 10.84 31.50
N GLN A 714 -12.02 10.81 32.09
CA GLN A 714 -13.33 11.36 31.73
C GLN A 714 -13.39 12.57 30.80
#